data_AF-A0A7X3RKR4-F1
#
_entry.id   AF-A0A7X3RKR4-F1
#
_cell.length_a   1.000
_cell.length_b   1.000
_cell.length_c   1.000
_cell.angle_alpha   90.00
_cell.angle_beta   90.00
_cell.angle_gamma   90.00
#
_symmetry.space_group_name_H-M   'P 1'
#
loop_
_entity.id
_entity.type
_entity.pdbx_description
1 polymer ?
#
loop_
_entity_poly.entity_id
_entity_poly.type
_entity_poly.pdbx_seq_one_letter_code
_entity_poly.pdbx_strand_id
1 'polypeptide(L)'
;MATEKKRIVFYSQHLIGVGHHFRNREIVRALSQNHQVYFVDGGRQIPGGDLPDTVERIQLLPVFASKEGLSSDEQGRDVQEVLRERCDVLCKAIENIDPDIFMIEFFPFGRGRLRSELISAIESARSTNPDVKVVCSLRDIPMRAKTADLVGPPMPDALAVTGKLRFYSVPFGGPQYIHTLMARQYYNEVCPTLNTHFDALLIHGDPKVTRLEEHFPWVEDIEIPIEYTGYVSEKLKPERRKNGLPKRFVLVSAGGGAEAYELIVPCIEAWKLLLKQGATQGKEMVIFTGSFVQDDHFESLKQMCDGGPFQLSRFAPDFLSWMQVADFSISRAGYNTCMNVLETGTPALLVPSVPMGDQVFRAEKLSEMGLADVIASQDLSPDSVADVIIKGISRSRPSHDIALNGANKTLEFVSKLSTRSRKMVCMDFDFKIKDEMKICMIAHQYPPVSGGVGVATQRIARNLARCGISVHVIAPGPQRIGDTISVAREDGVQVHRMYPDLSHYYGEQLKLQDIGTYVVQLHEKEQFDVIHGLFLSPSGLVAANVSAEIDRPFVASIRGNDWETMRYSPLLAASSRWVLERADLATSVSSALLEKAQKTVHIMHGKVIPNAFDSSLFDHRPLKEIGSQQVRQFLKVKGIDRLVVGTVAMIRHKKGHRVLFEAFRVLLDKFSDAVLLMVGDYHSEQDRMAFTQQIEELGLEDRLFITGEVPHTQVLAWLKEMDIFAYPSLYEGSPNALLEAMACGLPVVGSQVDGISDLITDGEDGILISAGCVDKLAETLILLAKDQGLRDQLGSAAQQMVGQQLMPVHEAKIWVDTYNLAIASYQKQVGKATGVV
;
A
#
# COMPACT_ATOMS: atom_id res chain seq x y z
N MET A 1 -16.94 -36.64 2.05
CA MET A 1 -15.60 -36.55 2.68
C MET A 1 -15.73 -35.52 3.80
N ALA A 2 -15.43 -35.89 5.05
CA ALA A 2 -15.45 -34.91 6.14
C ALA A 2 -14.34 -33.88 5.87
N THR A 3 -14.71 -32.61 5.66
CA THR A 3 -13.76 -31.51 5.56
C THR A 3 -13.03 -31.38 6.89
N GLU A 4 -11.70 -31.39 6.85
CA GLU A 4 -10.85 -31.23 8.03
C GLU A 4 -11.20 -29.94 8.79
N LYS A 5 -11.31 -30.04 10.12
CA LYS A 5 -11.70 -28.92 10.98
C LYS A 5 -10.51 -27.96 11.12
N LYS A 6 -10.53 -26.86 10.38
CA LYS A 6 -9.50 -25.80 10.42
C LYS A 6 -9.60 -24.93 11.67
N ARG A 7 -8.46 -24.41 12.13
CA ARG A 7 -8.31 -23.34 13.12
C ARG A 7 -8.31 -21.99 12.41
N ILE A 8 -9.30 -21.17 12.72
CA ILE A 8 -9.51 -19.87 12.09
C ILE A 8 -9.40 -18.79 13.13
N VAL A 9 -8.46 -17.86 12.96
CA VAL A 9 -8.42 -16.61 13.71
C VAL A 9 -9.14 -15.55 12.87
N PHE A 10 -10.17 -14.93 13.42
CA PHE A 10 -10.92 -13.85 12.77
C PHE A 10 -10.69 -12.54 13.53
N TYR A 11 -9.97 -11.60 12.91
CA TYR A 11 -9.70 -10.28 13.46
C TYR A 11 -10.83 -9.29 13.15
N SER A 12 -11.42 -8.73 14.20
CA SER A 12 -12.49 -7.74 14.13
C SER A 12 -12.14 -6.49 14.94
N GLN A 13 -12.28 -5.33 14.32
CA GLN A 13 -12.09 -4.04 14.99
C GLN A 13 -13.23 -3.10 14.62
N HIS A 14 -13.95 -2.58 15.62
CA HIS A 14 -14.92 -1.50 15.48
C HIS A 14 -14.44 -0.22 16.18
N LEU A 15 -14.32 0.87 15.42
CA LEU A 15 -13.81 2.16 15.92
C LEU A 15 -14.88 3.22 16.20
N ILE A 16 -16.01 3.22 15.48
CA ILE A 16 -17.02 4.31 15.53
C ILE A 16 -18.40 3.77 15.90
N GLY A 17 -18.76 2.56 15.47
CA GLY A 17 -20.10 2.00 15.69
C GLY A 17 -20.12 0.48 15.70
N VAL A 18 -21.24 -0.06 16.16
CA VAL A 18 -21.42 -1.50 16.46
C VAL A 18 -21.83 -2.35 15.25
N GLY A 19 -22.17 -1.73 14.12
CA GLY A 19 -22.68 -2.44 12.94
C GLY A 19 -21.72 -3.49 12.36
N HIS A 20 -20.41 -3.22 12.43
CA HIS A 20 -19.35 -4.14 11.99
C HIS A 20 -19.35 -5.43 12.81
N HIS A 21 -19.49 -5.31 14.14
CA HIS A 21 -19.52 -6.45 15.06
C HIS A 21 -20.66 -7.42 14.73
N PHE A 22 -21.87 -6.91 14.54
CA PHE A 22 -23.03 -7.75 14.23
C PHE A 22 -22.89 -8.50 12.90
N ARG A 23 -22.29 -7.88 11.88
CA ARG A 23 -22.01 -8.55 10.61
C ARG A 23 -20.95 -9.64 10.76
N ASN A 24 -19.83 -9.32 11.41
CA ASN A 24 -18.74 -10.27 11.62
C ASN A 24 -19.21 -11.46 12.45
N ARG A 25 -20.11 -11.24 13.41
CA ARG A 25 -20.76 -12.30 14.19
C ARG A 25 -21.49 -13.31 13.31
N GLU A 26 -22.20 -12.89 12.26
CA GLU A 26 -22.89 -13.84 11.37
C GLU A 26 -21.89 -14.67 10.55
N ILE A 27 -20.77 -14.08 10.12
CA ILE A 27 -19.68 -14.82 9.46
C ILE A 27 -19.09 -15.84 10.43
N VAL A 28 -18.74 -15.42 11.64
CA VAL A 28 -18.16 -16.27 12.68
C VAL A 28 -19.09 -17.41 13.07
N ARG A 29 -20.39 -17.15 13.19
CA ARG A 29 -21.43 -18.17 13.42
C ARG A 29 -21.50 -19.21 12.31
N ALA A 30 -21.34 -18.81 11.05
CA ALA A 30 -21.29 -19.75 9.94
C ALA A 30 -20.00 -20.59 9.99
N LEU A 31 -18.85 -19.94 10.20
CA LEU A 31 -17.55 -20.61 10.28
C LEU A 31 -17.49 -21.63 11.43
N SER A 32 -18.03 -21.29 12.61
CA SER A 32 -17.99 -22.15 13.80
C SER A 32 -18.85 -23.41 13.70
N GLN A 33 -19.65 -23.57 12.63
CA GLN A 33 -20.40 -24.80 12.36
C GLN A 33 -19.47 -25.95 11.97
N ASN A 34 -18.40 -25.65 11.22
CA ASN A 34 -17.50 -26.67 10.66
C ASN A 34 -16.03 -26.50 11.09
N HIS A 35 -15.67 -25.38 11.70
CA HIS A 35 -14.29 -25.01 12.00
C HIS A 35 -14.13 -24.54 13.45
N GLN A 36 -12.91 -24.58 13.99
CA GLN A 36 -12.60 -23.99 15.29
C GLN A 36 -12.30 -22.51 15.06
N VAL A 37 -13.07 -21.62 15.69
CA VAL A 37 -12.95 -20.17 15.45
C VAL A 37 -12.50 -19.45 16.71
N TYR A 38 -11.48 -18.63 16.56
CA TYR A 38 -10.96 -17.71 17.55
C TYR A 38 -11.27 -16.29 17.08
N PHE A 39 -12.12 -15.57 17.82
CA PHE A 39 -12.55 -14.23 17.47
C PHE A 39 -11.75 -13.20 18.24
N VAL A 40 -10.91 -12.43 17.53
CA VAL A 40 -10.18 -11.31 18.11
C VAL A 40 -11.09 -10.08 18.08
N ASP A 41 -11.41 -9.58 19.27
CA ASP A 41 -12.25 -8.39 19.45
C ASP A 41 -11.39 -7.23 19.94
N GLY A 42 -11.21 -6.23 19.07
CA GLY A 42 -10.38 -5.07 19.35
C GLY A 42 -11.12 -3.80 19.78
N GLY A 43 -12.45 -3.81 19.79
CA GLY A 43 -13.26 -2.64 20.13
C GLY A 43 -13.86 -2.70 21.53
N ARG A 44 -14.65 -1.67 21.89
CA ARG A 44 -15.41 -1.65 23.15
C ARG A 44 -16.41 -2.80 23.22
N GLN A 45 -16.62 -3.36 24.40
CA GLN A 45 -17.60 -4.43 24.61
C GLN A 45 -19.03 -3.96 24.27
N ILE A 46 -19.76 -4.78 23.50
CA ILE A 46 -21.11 -4.45 23.01
C ILE A 46 -22.16 -5.29 23.76
N PRO A 47 -23.14 -4.66 24.45
CA PRO A 47 -24.26 -5.37 25.06
C PRO A 47 -25.07 -6.16 24.01
N GLY A 48 -25.30 -7.45 24.24
CA GLY A 48 -25.99 -8.34 23.28
C GLY A 48 -25.14 -8.75 22.08
N GLY A 49 -23.83 -8.48 22.11
CA GLY A 49 -22.84 -8.88 21.11
C GLY A 49 -22.30 -10.30 21.29
N ASP A 50 -23.07 -11.20 21.91
CA ASP A 50 -22.62 -12.55 22.27
C ASP A 50 -22.30 -13.41 21.05
N LEU A 51 -21.20 -14.14 21.15
CA LEU A 51 -20.76 -15.14 20.18
C LEU A 51 -21.25 -16.53 20.63
N PRO A 52 -21.40 -17.50 19.72
CA PRO A 52 -21.67 -18.88 20.12
C PRO A 52 -20.62 -19.40 21.11
N ASP A 53 -21.02 -20.26 22.06
CA ASP A 53 -20.11 -20.88 23.04
C ASP A 53 -18.97 -21.69 22.38
N THR A 54 -19.12 -22.03 21.10
CA THR A 54 -18.11 -22.73 20.30
C THR A 54 -16.98 -21.83 19.80
N VAL A 55 -17.08 -20.51 20.01
CA VAL A 55 -16.11 -19.52 19.57
C VAL A 55 -15.30 -19.03 20.76
N GLU A 56 -13.99 -19.14 20.68
CA GLU A 56 -13.09 -18.60 21.70
C GLU A 56 -12.82 -17.12 21.44
N ARG A 57 -12.99 -16.27 22.45
CA ARG A 57 -12.79 -14.81 22.30
C ARG A 57 -11.40 -14.41 22.79
N ILE A 58 -10.68 -13.68 21.96
CA ILE A 58 -9.41 -13.01 22.31
C ILE A 58 -9.72 -11.53 22.42
N GLN A 59 -9.77 -11.02 23.64
CA GLN A 59 -10.05 -9.60 23.88
C GLN A 59 -8.75 -8.81 23.83
N LEU A 60 -8.65 -7.85 22.91
CA LEU A 60 -7.60 -6.85 22.94
C LEU A 60 -8.06 -5.63 23.76
N LEU A 61 -7.10 -4.83 24.26
CA LEU A 61 -7.41 -3.55 24.91
C LEU A 61 -8.22 -2.66 23.96
N PRO A 62 -9.38 -2.13 24.36
CA PRO A 62 -10.30 -1.48 23.43
C PRO A 62 -9.74 -0.16 22.91
N VAL A 63 -9.76 0.02 21.59
CA VAL A 63 -9.47 1.30 20.93
C VAL A 63 -10.64 1.76 20.07
N PHE A 64 -10.87 3.07 20.00
CA PHE A 64 -11.95 3.70 19.24
C PHE A 64 -11.47 4.98 18.57
N ALA A 65 -12.23 5.47 17.59
CA ALA A 65 -11.91 6.74 16.93
C ALA A 65 -12.50 7.92 17.72
N SER A 66 -11.70 8.96 17.91
CA SER A 66 -12.09 10.24 18.50
C SER A 66 -11.78 11.40 17.55
N LYS A 67 -12.12 12.63 17.94
CA LYS A 67 -11.78 13.84 17.16
C LYS A 67 -10.27 14.03 16.98
N GLU A 68 -9.47 13.51 17.91
CA GLU A 68 -8.01 13.68 17.94
C GLU A 68 -7.26 12.51 17.30
N GLY A 69 -7.92 11.37 17.06
CA GLY A 69 -7.23 10.22 16.50
C GLY A 69 -7.84 8.87 16.90
N LEU A 70 -6.96 7.93 17.21
CA LEU A 70 -7.32 6.75 18.00
C LEU A 70 -7.26 7.12 19.48
N SER A 71 -8.20 6.62 20.26
CA SER A 71 -8.24 6.77 21.72
C SER A 71 -8.53 5.42 22.36
N SER A 72 -8.18 5.30 23.64
CA SER A 72 -8.39 4.12 24.47
C SER A 72 -9.27 4.48 25.67
N ASP A 73 -9.98 3.50 26.22
CA ASP A 73 -10.73 3.66 27.50
C ASP A 73 -9.81 3.57 28.73
N GLU A 74 -8.56 3.20 28.52
CA GLU A 74 -7.53 3.12 29.54
C GLU A 74 -7.13 4.54 30.00
N GLN A 75 -7.84 5.06 31.01
CA GLN A 75 -7.65 6.41 31.52
C GLN A 75 -6.19 6.69 31.90
N GLY A 76 -5.62 7.74 31.30
CA GLY A 76 -4.27 8.21 31.62
C GLY A 76 -3.12 7.44 30.96
N ARG A 77 -3.39 6.39 30.17
CA ARG A 77 -2.37 5.67 29.39
C ARG A 77 -2.24 6.27 27.98
N ASP A 78 -1.02 6.28 27.46
CA ASP A 78 -0.76 6.67 26.07
C ASP A 78 -1.35 5.62 25.12
N VAL A 79 -2.08 6.06 24.10
CA VAL A 79 -2.69 5.18 23.11
C VAL A 79 -1.65 4.36 22.34
N GLN A 80 -0.42 4.85 22.18
CA GLN A 80 0.65 4.10 21.53
C GLN A 80 1.18 2.95 22.40
N GLU A 81 1.18 3.10 23.72
CA GLU A 81 1.49 2.01 24.64
C GLU A 81 0.41 0.92 24.57
N VAL A 82 -0.86 1.33 24.53
CA VAL A 82 -1.99 0.42 24.32
C VAL A 82 -1.85 -0.34 23.00
N LEU A 83 -1.50 0.33 21.90
CA LEU A 83 -1.30 -0.32 20.60
C LEU A 83 -0.12 -1.31 20.59
N ARG A 84 0.98 -1.01 21.30
CA ARG A 84 2.11 -1.95 21.45
C ARG A 84 1.66 -3.21 22.21
N GLU A 85 0.99 -3.04 23.34
CA GLU A 85 0.50 -4.16 24.15
C GLU A 85 -0.52 -5.01 23.37
N ARG A 86 -1.41 -4.37 22.62
CA ARG A 86 -2.35 -5.08 21.72
C ARG A 86 -1.64 -5.91 20.66
N CYS A 87 -0.60 -5.36 20.04
CA CYS A 87 0.22 -6.07 19.06
C CYS A 87 0.86 -7.32 19.70
N ASP A 88 1.44 -7.18 20.89
CA ASP A 88 2.05 -8.29 21.61
C ASP A 88 1.03 -9.38 21.99
N VAL A 89 -0.14 -8.99 22.49
CA VAL A 89 -1.22 -9.93 22.84
C VAL A 89 -1.71 -10.66 21.58
N LEU A 90 -1.89 -9.95 20.47
CA LEU A 90 -2.33 -10.55 19.21
C LEU A 90 -1.30 -11.53 18.64
N CYS A 91 -0.02 -11.15 18.59
CA CYS A 91 1.05 -12.02 18.07
C CYS A 91 1.20 -13.28 18.93
N LYS A 92 1.21 -13.13 20.26
CA LYS A 92 1.25 -14.29 21.17
C LYS A 92 0.03 -15.20 21.02
N ALA A 93 -1.16 -14.64 20.83
CA ALA A 93 -2.36 -15.44 20.61
C ALA A 93 -2.25 -16.22 19.29
N ILE A 94 -1.78 -15.58 18.22
CA ILE A 94 -1.55 -16.23 16.92
C ILE A 94 -0.53 -17.35 17.02
N GLU A 95 0.60 -17.12 17.70
CA GLU A 95 1.63 -18.14 17.92
C GLU A 95 1.10 -19.35 18.70
N ASN A 96 0.29 -19.11 19.73
CA ASN A 96 -0.30 -20.16 20.55
C ASN A 96 -1.38 -20.96 19.82
N ILE A 97 -2.16 -20.30 18.96
CA ILE A 97 -3.26 -20.93 18.21
C ILE A 97 -2.74 -21.69 17.00
N ASP A 98 -1.68 -21.18 16.37
CA ASP A 98 -1.09 -21.72 15.15
C ASP A 98 -2.16 -21.85 14.05
N PRO A 99 -2.74 -20.74 13.55
CA PRO A 99 -3.93 -20.79 12.71
C PRO A 99 -3.66 -21.43 11.34
N ASP A 100 -4.64 -22.15 10.80
CA ASP A 100 -4.65 -22.58 9.39
C ASP A 100 -5.09 -21.42 8.48
N ILE A 101 -5.97 -20.55 9.01
CA ILE A 101 -6.49 -19.37 8.31
C ILE A 101 -6.53 -18.18 9.27
N PHE A 102 -5.98 -17.06 8.83
CA PHE A 102 -6.08 -15.77 9.51
C PHE A 102 -6.92 -14.81 8.65
N MET A 103 -8.15 -14.56 9.09
CA MET A 103 -9.08 -13.64 8.42
C MET A 103 -9.01 -12.25 9.06
N ILE A 104 -8.82 -11.22 8.26
CA ILE A 104 -8.66 -9.84 8.73
C ILE A 104 -9.74 -8.96 8.11
N GLU A 105 -10.52 -8.32 8.97
CA GLU A 105 -11.58 -7.42 8.53
C GLU A 105 -11.02 -6.09 7.99
N PHE A 106 -11.46 -5.72 6.79
CA PHE A 106 -11.36 -4.38 6.19
C PHE A 106 -9.93 -3.85 5.91
N PHE A 107 -8.87 -4.44 6.46
CA PHE A 107 -7.48 -4.10 6.13
C PHE A 107 -7.02 -4.88 4.89
N PRO A 108 -6.36 -4.25 3.89
CA PRO A 108 -5.80 -2.89 3.91
C PRO A 108 -6.70 -1.75 3.38
N PHE A 109 -7.93 -2.04 2.95
CA PHE A 109 -8.88 -1.02 2.47
C PHE A 109 -9.28 0.03 3.53
N GLY A 110 -9.03 -0.27 4.80
CA GLY A 110 -9.14 0.62 5.94
C GLY A 110 -8.25 0.13 7.08
N ARG A 111 -8.45 0.68 8.28
CA ARG A 111 -7.65 0.35 9.48
C ARG A 111 -6.14 0.63 9.32
N GLY A 112 -5.73 1.54 8.43
CA GLY A 112 -4.31 1.88 8.21
C GLY A 112 -3.56 2.32 9.48
N ARG A 113 -4.24 2.91 10.47
CA ARG A 113 -3.63 3.24 11.79
C ARG A 113 -3.27 2.02 12.64
N LEU A 114 -3.76 0.83 12.29
CA LEU A 114 -3.47 -0.46 12.91
C LEU A 114 -2.54 -1.30 12.03
N ARG A 115 -1.92 -0.71 11.00
CA ARG A 115 -1.05 -1.41 10.04
C ARG A 115 0.06 -2.18 10.74
N SER A 116 0.77 -1.55 11.68
CA SER A 116 1.88 -2.22 12.40
C SER A 116 1.39 -3.43 13.20
N GLU A 117 0.26 -3.32 13.91
CA GLU A 117 -0.36 -4.44 14.63
C GLU A 117 -0.71 -5.60 13.68
N LEU A 118 -1.34 -5.29 12.55
CA LEU A 118 -1.83 -6.29 11.60
C LEU A 118 -0.73 -6.95 10.77
N ILE A 119 0.27 -6.19 10.32
CA ILE A 119 1.40 -6.75 9.57
C ILE A 119 2.24 -7.66 10.48
N SER A 120 2.55 -7.22 11.71
CA SER A 120 3.24 -8.07 12.69
C SER A 120 2.49 -9.37 12.99
N ALA A 121 1.16 -9.29 13.13
CA ALA A 121 0.31 -10.46 13.33
C ALA A 121 0.33 -11.42 12.12
N ILE A 122 0.33 -10.91 10.89
CA ILE A 122 0.45 -11.73 9.67
C ILE A 122 1.82 -12.41 9.61
N GLU A 123 2.89 -11.68 9.91
CA GLU A 123 4.25 -12.21 9.90
C GLU A 123 4.46 -13.27 10.99
N SER A 124 3.92 -13.03 12.19
CA SER A 124 3.89 -14.00 13.29
C SER A 124 3.14 -15.27 12.87
N ALA A 125 1.95 -15.15 12.27
CA ALA A 125 1.20 -16.29 11.75
C ALA A 125 2.00 -17.10 10.72
N ARG A 126 2.66 -16.44 9.76
CA ARG A 126 3.47 -17.09 8.72
C ARG A 126 4.76 -17.69 9.27
N SER A 127 5.31 -17.13 10.34
CA SER A 127 6.49 -17.67 11.02
C SER A 127 6.16 -18.94 11.80
N THR A 128 4.98 -18.99 12.43
CA THR A 128 4.51 -20.18 13.16
C THR A 128 4.03 -21.27 12.20
N ASN A 129 3.23 -20.88 11.19
CA ASN A 129 2.69 -21.76 10.18
C ASN A 129 2.95 -21.21 8.77
N PRO A 130 3.98 -21.71 8.05
CA PRO A 130 4.27 -21.27 6.68
C PRO A 130 3.12 -21.53 5.68
N ASP A 131 2.20 -22.43 5.99
CA ASP A 131 1.04 -22.78 5.16
C ASP A 131 -0.24 -22.00 5.52
N VAL A 132 -0.20 -21.12 6.53
CA VAL A 132 -1.34 -20.28 6.92
C VAL A 132 -1.86 -19.49 5.72
N LYS A 133 -3.19 -19.41 5.60
CA LYS A 133 -3.84 -18.55 4.61
C LYS A 133 -4.36 -17.27 5.22
N VAL A 134 -3.94 -16.15 4.67
CA VAL A 134 -4.35 -14.82 5.15
C VAL A 134 -5.43 -14.27 4.23
N VAL A 135 -6.60 -13.96 4.75
CA VAL A 135 -7.77 -13.58 3.93
C VAL A 135 -8.28 -12.21 4.34
N CYS A 136 -8.45 -11.32 3.36
CA CYS A 136 -9.07 -10.01 3.57
C CYS A 136 -10.59 -10.17 3.51
N SER A 137 -11.29 -9.80 4.58
CA SER A 137 -12.75 -9.75 4.65
C SER A 137 -13.20 -8.31 4.45
N LEU A 138 -13.53 -7.96 3.21
CA LEU A 138 -13.96 -6.63 2.79
C LEU A 138 -15.49 -6.56 2.73
N ARG A 139 -16.06 -5.48 3.26
CA ARG A 139 -17.49 -5.17 3.07
C ARG A 139 -17.74 -4.52 1.69
N ASP A 140 -18.97 -4.57 1.23
CA ASP A 140 -19.43 -4.03 -0.06
C ASP A 140 -18.75 -2.76 -0.61
N ILE A 141 -18.61 -1.68 0.19
CA ILE A 141 -18.07 -0.40 -0.27
C ILE A 141 -16.83 0.05 0.54
N PRO A 142 -15.64 0.17 -0.07
CA PRO A 142 -14.49 0.80 0.56
C PRO A 142 -14.70 2.32 0.64
N MET A 143 -14.68 2.87 1.86
CA MET A 143 -15.03 4.29 2.14
C MET A 143 -14.07 5.33 1.56
N ARG A 144 -12.82 4.95 1.25
CA ARG A 144 -11.74 5.90 0.98
C ARG A 144 -11.59 6.32 -0.47
N ALA A 145 -12.33 5.69 -1.38
CA ALA A 145 -12.21 5.99 -2.78
C ALA A 145 -13.56 6.45 -3.32
N LYS A 146 -13.88 7.72 -3.03
CA LYS A 146 -14.93 8.44 -3.74
C LYS A 146 -14.35 8.95 -5.05
N THR A 147 -14.93 8.46 -6.14
CA THR A 147 -14.88 9.06 -7.48
C THR A 147 -15.37 10.51 -7.51
N ALA A 148 -16.26 10.93 -6.59
CA ALA A 148 -16.73 12.33 -6.52
C ALA A 148 -15.62 13.36 -6.17
N ASP A 149 -14.55 12.92 -5.50
CA ASP A 149 -13.35 13.73 -5.25
C ASP A 149 -12.20 13.36 -6.22
N LEU A 150 -12.43 12.51 -7.22
CA LEU A 150 -11.46 12.13 -8.26
C LEU A 150 -11.91 12.55 -9.67
N VAL A 151 -13.19 12.89 -9.84
CA VAL A 151 -13.70 13.61 -11.00
C VAL A 151 -13.51 15.09 -10.70
N GLY A 152 -12.37 15.63 -11.13
CA GLY A 152 -12.34 17.05 -11.49
C GLY A 152 -13.51 17.36 -12.44
N PRO A 153 -13.93 18.63 -12.58
CA PRO A 153 -15.06 18.98 -13.46
C PRO A 153 -14.92 18.26 -14.81
N PRO A 154 -16.04 17.85 -15.43
CA PRO A 154 -16.00 17.12 -16.71
C PRO A 154 -15.03 17.85 -17.63
N MET A 155 -14.09 17.10 -18.23
CA MET A 155 -13.11 17.62 -19.19
C MET A 155 -13.80 18.71 -20.02
N PRO A 156 -13.47 19.99 -19.82
CA PRO A 156 -13.70 20.92 -20.90
C PRO A 156 -12.83 20.40 -22.04
N ASP A 157 -13.31 20.46 -23.27
CA ASP A 157 -12.53 20.26 -24.50
C ASP A 157 -11.35 21.25 -24.65
N ALA A 158 -10.76 21.74 -23.56
CA ALA A 158 -9.73 22.75 -23.54
C ALA A 158 -8.43 22.15 -23.00
N LEU A 159 -7.52 21.87 -23.95
CA LEU A 159 -6.15 22.40 -23.92
C LEU A 159 -5.95 23.40 -22.77
N ALA A 160 -5.44 22.94 -21.63
CA ALA A 160 -4.89 23.85 -20.62
C ALA A 160 -3.57 24.37 -21.18
N VAL A 161 -3.69 25.48 -21.90
CA VAL A 161 -2.59 26.31 -22.40
C VAL A 161 -1.84 26.86 -21.19
N THR A 162 -0.74 26.21 -20.85
CA THR A 162 0.52 26.90 -20.57
C THR A 162 1.54 26.36 -21.58
N GLY A 163 1.70 27.05 -22.70
CA GLY A 163 2.81 26.90 -23.64
C GLY A 163 3.18 25.47 -24.04
N LYS A 164 2.54 24.98 -25.11
CA LYS A 164 2.98 23.95 -26.07
C LYS A 164 3.42 22.55 -25.62
N LEU A 165 3.85 22.29 -24.38
CA LEU A 165 4.22 20.95 -23.95
C LEU A 165 3.01 20.07 -23.62
N ARG A 166 2.94 18.89 -24.26
CA ARG A 166 1.89 17.91 -24.01
C ARG A 166 2.22 17.09 -22.76
N PHE A 167 1.76 17.59 -21.61
CA PHE A 167 1.63 16.76 -20.40
C PHE A 167 0.43 15.84 -20.60
N TYR A 168 0.69 14.56 -20.86
CA TYR A 168 -0.40 13.60 -20.88
C TYR A 168 -0.72 13.22 -19.45
N SER A 169 -1.98 13.37 -19.06
CA SER A 169 -2.52 12.58 -17.97
C SER A 169 -2.44 11.12 -18.42
N VAL A 170 -1.39 10.42 -18.01
CA VAL A 170 -1.35 8.96 -18.16
C VAL A 170 -2.43 8.37 -17.26
N PRO A 171 -2.93 7.16 -17.54
CA PRO A 171 -3.43 6.33 -16.45
C PRO A 171 -2.32 6.40 -15.38
N PHE A 172 -2.62 6.89 -14.19
CA PHE A 172 -1.68 7.04 -13.05
C PHE A 172 -0.76 8.29 -12.95
N GLY A 173 -0.96 9.41 -13.66
CA GLY A 173 -0.15 10.62 -13.43
C GLY A 173 -0.52 11.86 -14.27
N GLY A 174 -0.42 13.08 -13.70
CA GLY A 174 -0.71 14.37 -14.34
C GLY A 174 -1.29 15.46 -13.41
N PRO A 175 -1.52 16.72 -13.84
CA PRO A 175 -1.66 17.95 -13.03
C PRO A 175 -2.86 18.05 -12.05
N GLN A 176 -3.60 16.98 -11.83
CA GLN A 176 -4.66 16.85 -10.83
C GLN A 176 -4.09 16.58 -9.41
N TYR A 177 -2.86 17.02 -9.17
CA TYR A 177 -1.87 16.44 -8.24
C TYR A 177 -2.24 16.45 -6.75
N ILE A 178 -3.29 17.18 -6.34
CA ILE A 178 -3.80 17.15 -4.96
C ILE A 178 -4.77 15.96 -4.75
N HIS A 179 -5.56 15.60 -5.76
CA HIS A 179 -6.49 14.46 -5.70
C HIS A 179 -5.77 13.11 -5.94
N THR A 180 -4.65 13.13 -6.66
CA THR A 180 -3.82 11.95 -6.97
C THR A 180 -2.94 11.49 -5.80
N LEU A 181 -2.55 12.38 -4.87
CA LEU A 181 -1.75 11.98 -3.70
C LEU A 181 -2.50 11.05 -2.76
N MET A 182 -3.77 11.34 -2.44
CA MET A 182 -4.61 10.46 -1.63
C MET A 182 -4.95 9.16 -2.35
N ALA A 183 -5.23 9.23 -3.66
CA ALA A 183 -5.43 8.05 -4.51
C ALA A 183 -4.19 7.16 -4.55
N ARG A 184 -3.00 7.74 -4.74
CA ARG A 184 -1.71 7.02 -4.77
C ARG A 184 -1.33 6.49 -3.40
N GLN A 185 -1.59 7.21 -2.32
CA GLN A 185 -1.46 6.69 -0.96
C GLN A 185 -2.38 5.49 -0.75
N TYR A 186 -3.64 5.58 -1.17
CA TYR A 186 -4.59 4.49 -1.01
C TYR A 186 -4.20 3.27 -1.87
N TYR A 187 -3.75 3.47 -3.11
CA TYR A 187 -3.17 2.44 -3.95
C TYR A 187 -1.95 1.77 -3.27
N ASN A 188 -0.97 2.57 -2.85
CA ASN A 188 0.27 2.10 -2.22
C ASN A 188 0.00 1.41 -0.87
N GLU A 189 -1.08 1.76 -0.18
CA GLU A 189 -1.54 1.08 1.03
C GLU A 189 -2.22 -0.25 0.73
N VAL A 190 -3.06 -0.32 -0.32
CA VAL A 190 -3.95 -1.45 -0.58
C VAL A 190 -3.33 -2.52 -1.47
N CYS A 191 -2.97 -2.20 -2.72
CA CYS A 191 -2.55 -3.22 -3.69
C CYS A 191 -1.25 -3.93 -3.27
N PRO A 192 -0.15 -3.21 -2.92
CA PRO A 192 1.07 -3.87 -2.46
C PRO A 192 0.82 -4.74 -1.23
N THR A 193 0.00 -4.26 -0.29
CA THR A 193 -0.27 -5.01 0.94
C THR A 193 -1.11 -6.26 0.68
N LEU A 194 -2.15 -6.19 -0.15
CA LEU A 194 -2.92 -7.37 -0.56
C LEU A 194 -2.01 -8.40 -1.25
N ASN A 195 -1.27 -7.96 -2.27
CA ASN A 195 -0.49 -8.89 -3.09
C ASN A 195 0.67 -9.53 -2.31
N THR A 196 1.24 -8.82 -1.33
CA THR A 196 2.35 -9.32 -0.50
C THR A 196 1.87 -10.22 0.64
N HIS A 197 0.83 -9.78 1.36
CA HIS A 197 0.49 -10.37 2.66
C HIS A 197 -0.79 -11.21 2.67
N PHE A 198 -1.61 -11.14 1.62
CA PHE A 198 -2.88 -11.87 1.57
C PHE A 198 -2.87 -12.98 0.51
N ASP A 199 -3.74 -13.96 0.70
CA ASP A 199 -3.96 -15.11 -0.17
C ASP A 199 -5.31 -15.03 -0.90
N ALA A 200 -6.28 -14.28 -0.38
CA ALA A 200 -7.57 -14.03 -1.03
C ALA A 200 -8.25 -12.75 -0.51
N LEU A 201 -9.09 -12.15 -1.35
CA LEU A 201 -9.97 -11.03 -1.03
C LEU A 201 -11.43 -11.48 -1.12
N LEU A 202 -12.14 -11.47 0.01
CA LEU A 202 -13.58 -11.73 0.06
C LEU A 202 -14.35 -10.42 0.12
N ILE A 203 -15.28 -10.24 -0.81
CA ILE A 203 -16.16 -9.08 -0.87
C ILE A 203 -17.55 -9.50 -0.42
N HIS A 204 -18.01 -8.93 0.69
CA HIS A 204 -19.35 -9.12 1.23
C HIS A 204 -20.33 -8.14 0.60
N GLY A 205 -20.63 -8.38 -0.68
CA GLY A 205 -21.57 -7.63 -1.50
C GLY A 205 -22.00 -8.44 -2.72
N ASP A 206 -22.96 -7.92 -3.48
CA ASP A 206 -23.43 -8.51 -4.75
C ASP A 206 -23.07 -7.57 -5.91
N PRO A 207 -22.36 -8.05 -6.96
CA PRO A 207 -22.03 -7.28 -8.15
C PRO A 207 -23.22 -6.62 -8.85
N LYS A 208 -24.46 -7.11 -8.65
CA LYS A 208 -25.69 -6.48 -9.18
C LYS A 208 -26.01 -5.15 -8.51
N VAL A 209 -25.55 -4.95 -7.27
CA VAL A 209 -25.76 -3.72 -6.51
C VAL A 209 -24.54 -2.84 -6.62
N THR A 210 -23.35 -3.41 -6.41
CA THR A 210 -22.09 -2.66 -6.54
C THR A 210 -20.89 -3.56 -6.79
N ARG A 211 -19.95 -3.05 -7.59
CA ARG A 211 -18.70 -3.72 -7.93
C ARG A 211 -17.52 -2.97 -7.32
N LEU A 212 -16.42 -3.67 -7.06
CA LEU A 212 -15.28 -3.11 -6.34
C LEU A 212 -14.62 -2.04 -7.19
N GLU A 213 -14.54 -2.24 -8.50
CA GLU A 213 -13.99 -1.32 -9.48
C GLU A 213 -14.73 0.03 -9.56
N GLU A 214 -16.00 0.09 -9.13
CA GLU A 214 -16.76 1.35 -9.04
C GLU A 214 -16.22 2.25 -7.93
N HIS A 215 -15.58 1.64 -6.93
CA HIS A 215 -15.01 2.32 -5.77
C HIS A 215 -13.48 2.26 -5.76
N PHE A 216 -12.85 1.26 -6.35
CA PHE A 216 -11.41 1.07 -6.34
C PHE A 216 -10.93 0.80 -7.77
N PRO A 217 -10.52 1.84 -8.52
CA PRO A 217 -10.21 1.69 -9.95
C PRO A 217 -9.06 0.71 -10.27
N TRP A 218 -8.28 0.29 -9.27
CA TRP A 218 -7.11 -0.57 -9.40
C TRP A 218 -7.40 -2.04 -9.07
N VAL A 219 -8.64 -2.50 -9.24
CA VAL A 219 -8.99 -3.92 -9.05
C VAL A 219 -8.14 -4.83 -9.92
N GLU A 220 -7.80 -4.40 -11.13
CA GLU A 220 -6.95 -5.17 -12.04
C GLU A 220 -5.50 -5.37 -11.54
N ASP A 221 -5.06 -4.55 -10.58
CA ASP A 221 -3.73 -4.65 -9.94
C ASP A 221 -3.74 -5.60 -8.72
N ILE A 222 -4.90 -6.16 -8.33
CA ILE A 222 -5.01 -7.14 -7.24
C ILE A 222 -4.74 -8.54 -7.81
N GLU A 223 -3.68 -9.19 -7.32
CA GLU A 223 -3.18 -10.46 -7.86
C GLU A 223 -3.76 -11.69 -7.17
N ILE A 224 -4.38 -11.49 -6.01
CA ILE A 224 -5.01 -12.56 -5.24
C ILE A 224 -6.44 -12.78 -5.72
N PRO A 225 -7.00 -14.00 -5.61
CA PRO A 225 -8.39 -14.27 -5.95
C PRO A 225 -9.35 -13.31 -5.24
N ILE A 226 -10.25 -12.69 -6.01
CA ILE A 226 -11.32 -11.84 -5.52
C ILE A 226 -12.63 -12.60 -5.64
N GLU A 227 -13.35 -12.75 -4.53
CA GLU A 227 -14.59 -13.52 -4.49
C GLU A 227 -15.73 -12.72 -3.86
N TYR A 228 -16.80 -12.56 -4.63
CA TYR A 228 -18.05 -12.00 -4.13
C TYR A 228 -18.84 -13.08 -3.41
N THR A 229 -19.03 -12.87 -2.11
CA THR A 229 -19.76 -13.82 -1.26
C THR A 229 -21.27 -13.54 -1.25
N GLY A 230 -21.71 -12.40 -1.77
CA GLY A 230 -23.02 -11.84 -1.48
C GLY A 230 -22.99 -11.05 -0.16
N TYR A 231 -24.07 -10.33 0.11
CA TYR A 231 -24.20 -9.60 1.35
C TYR A 231 -24.35 -10.55 2.55
N VAL A 232 -23.69 -10.20 3.65
CA VAL A 232 -23.91 -10.83 4.95
C VAL A 232 -25.13 -10.19 5.61
N SER A 233 -26.23 -10.93 5.75
CA SER A 233 -27.45 -10.52 6.43
C SER A 233 -27.79 -11.46 7.60
N GLU A 234 -28.50 -10.94 8.60
CA GLU A 234 -29.18 -11.77 9.58
C GLU A 234 -30.32 -12.53 8.90
N LYS A 235 -30.53 -13.80 9.26
CA LYS A 235 -31.55 -14.65 8.64
C LYS A 235 -32.83 -14.72 9.45
N LEU A 236 -33.96 -14.69 8.75
CA LEU A 236 -35.27 -14.91 9.34
C LEU A 236 -35.35 -16.31 9.96
N LYS A 237 -35.74 -16.38 11.22
CA LYS A 237 -35.99 -17.65 11.90
C LYS A 237 -37.33 -18.21 11.43
N PRO A 238 -37.46 -19.53 11.17
CA PRO A 238 -38.73 -20.14 10.80
C PRO A 238 -39.76 -19.96 11.94
N GLU A 239 -40.74 -19.10 11.70
CA GLU A 239 -41.94 -18.75 12.48
C GLU A 239 -41.91 -18.79 14.02
N ARG A 240 -42.14 -17.61 14.61
CA ARG A 240 -43.31 -17.34 15.48
C ARG A 240 -43.58 -15.84 15.43
N ARG A 241 -44.73 -15.41 14.91
CA ARG A 241 -45.22 -14.05 15.19
C ARG A 241 -45.24 -13.92 16.71
N LYS A 242 -44.35 -13.10 17.27
CA LYS A 242 -44.24 -12.94 18.71
C LYS A 242 -45.58 -12.44 19.26
N ASN A 243 -46.07 -13.05 20.34
CA ASN A 243 -47.22 -12.52 21.08
C ASN A 243 -46.90 -11.08 21.51
N GLY A 244 -47.76 -10.13 21.16
CA GLY A 244 -47.60 -8.71 21.51
C GLY A 244 -47.16 -7.76 20.40
N LEU A 245 -46.84 -8.26 19.19
CA LEU A 245 -46.59 -7.38 18.02
C LEU A 245 -47.89 -6.72 17.54
N PRO A 246 -47.88 -5.41 17.19
CA PRO A 246 -49.05 -4.74 16.63
C PRO A 246 -49.55 -5.45 15.36
N LYS A 247 -50.86 -5.35 15.08
CA LYS A 247 -51.43 -6.01 13.91
C LYS A 247 -51.03 -5.37 12.58
N ARG A 248 -50.89 -4.04 12.57
CA ARG A 248 -50.52 -3.21 11.41
C ARG A 248 -49.79 -1.96 11.90
N PHE A 249 -48.58 -1.70 11.40
CA PHE A 249 -47.75 -0.60 11.88
C PHE A 249 -46.69 -0.16 10.87
N VAL A 250 -46.26 1.10 11.01
CA VAL A 250 -45.06 1.64 10.35
C VAL A 250 -43.89 1.63 11.33
N LEU A 251 -42.74 1.15 10.87
CA LEU A 251 -41.54 0.96 11.68
C LEU A 251 -40.51 2.05 11.39
N VAL A 252 -40.12 2.84 12.39
CA VAL A 252 -39.06 3.84 12.30
C VAL A 252 -37.81 3.36 13.03
N SER A 253 -36.64 3.42 12.40
CA SER A 253 -35.37 2.99 13.03
C SER A 253 -34.18 3.91 12.71
N ALA A 254 -33.53 4.39 13.77
CA ALA A 254 -32.33 5.23 13.66
C ALA A 254 -31.00 4.44 13.72
N GLY A 255 -31.06 3.10 13.70
CA GLY A 255 -29.87 2.25 13.77
C GLY A 255 -29.12 2.42 15.10
N GLY A 256 -27.86 2.88 15.06
CA GLY A 256 -27.03 3.07 16.26
C GLY A 256 -27.50 4.19 17.19
N GLY A 257 -28.19 5.20 16.65
CA GLY A 257 -28.81 6.27 17.43
C GLY A 257 -28.08 7.62 17.47
N ALA A 258 -26.93 7.74 16.79
CA ALA A 258 -26.14 8.98 16.75
C ALA A 258 -26.89 10.16 16.10
N GLU A 259 -27.71 9.90 15.08
CA GLU A 259 -28.52 10.90 14.36
C GLU A 259 -30.01 10.54 14.43
N ALA A 260 -30.44 10.02 15.59
CA ALA A 260 -31.81 9.55 15.80
C ALA A 260 -32.82 10.70 15.80
N TYR A 261 -32.45 11.82 16.40
CA TYR A 261 -33.36 12.94 16.60
C TYR A 261 -33.77 13.56 15.26
N GLU A 262 -32.80 13.77 14.36
CA GLU A 262 -32.99 14.35 13.04
C GLU A 262 -33.85 13.46 12.12
N LEU A 263 -33.82 12.14 12.30
CA LEU A 263 -34.67 11.22 11.55
C LEU A 263 -36.09 11.12 12.14
N ILE A 264 -36.18 10.97 13.46
CA ILE A 264 -37.42 10.55 14.13
C ILE A 264 -38.39 11.72 14.29
N VAL A 265 -37.91 12.94 14.56
CA VAL A 265 -38.77 14.12 14.73
C VAL A 265 -39.66 14.36 13.50
N PRO A 266 -39.13 14.44 12.26
CA PRO A 266 -39.98 14.57 11.07
C PRO A 266 -40.97 13.41 10.89
N CYS A 267 -40.59 12.19 11.28
CA CYS A 267 -41.48 11.03 11.21
C CYS A 267 -42.68 11.14 12.17
N ILE A 268 -42.45 11.57 13.42
CA ILE A 268 -43.53 11.77 14.41
C ILE A 268 -44.46 12.89 13.94
N GLU A 269 -43.91 14.00 13.45
CA GLU A 269 -44.70 15.13 12.95
C GLU A 269 -45.53 14.74 11.72
N ALA A 270 -44.93 14.04 10.75
CA ALA A 270 -45.64 13.47 9.61
C ALA A 270 -46.79 12.56 10.06
N TRP A 271 -46.54 11.70 11.05
CA TRP A 271 -47.58 10.81 11.57
C TRP A 271 -48.73 11.56 12.23
N LYS A 272 -48.43 12.61 13.01
CA LYS A 272 -49.46 13.48 13.60
C LYS A 272 -50.30 14.20 12.53
N LEU A 273 -49.70 14.61 11.41
CA LEU A 273 -50.42 15.18 10.27
C LEU A 273 -51.37 14.14 9.65
N LEU A 274 -50.88 12.93 9.40
CA LEU A 274 -51.69 11.84 8.84
C LEU A 274 -52.83 11.40 9.76
N LEU A 275 -52.61 11.42 11.09
CA LEU A 275 -53.66 11.14 12.08
C LEU A 275 -54.79 12.17 12.02
N LYS A 276 -54.46 13.46 11.92
CA LYS A 276 -55.45 14.53 11.75
C LYS A 276 -56.24 14.39 10.45
N GLN A 277 -55.62 13.85 9.40
CA GLN A 277 -56.24 13.62 8.10
C GLN A 277 -57.01 12.29 7.99
N GLY A 278 -56.93 11.42 9.01
CA GLY A 278 -57.51 10.07 8.96
C GLY A 278 -56.81 9.12 7.97
N ALA A 279 -55.59 9.44 7.55
CA ALA A 279 -54.85 8.74 6.49
C ALA A 279 -53.99 7.57 6.99
N THR A 280 -53.92 7.34 8.30
CA THR A 280 -53.09 6.25 8.89
C THR A 280 -53.67 4.85 8.73
N GLN A 281 -54.92 4.72 8.23
CA GLN A 281 -55.62 3.43 8.07
C GLN A 281 -55.66 2.58 9.35
N GLY A 282 -55.72 3.22 10.53
CA GLY A 282 -55.75 2.55 11.83
C GLY A 282 -54.44 1.88 12.25
N LYS A 283 -53.32 2.22 11.60
CA LYS A 283 -51.98 1.71 11.94
C LYS A 283 -51.35 2.50 13.10
N GLU A 284 -50.39 1.87 13.77
CA GLU A 284 -49.53 2.50 14.79
C GLU A 284 -48.15 2.84 14.21
N MET A 285 -47.39 3.71 14.88
CA MET A 285 -45.98 3.95 14.57
C MET A 285 -45.09 3.38 15.68
N VAL A 286 -44.23 2.42 15.32
CA VAL A 286 -43.25 1.79 16.22
C VAL A 286 -41.88 2.38 15.93
N ILE A 287 -41.18 2.87 16.95
CA ILE A 287 -39.97 3.66 16.82
C ILE A 287 -38.84 3.05 17.67
N PHE A 288 -37.71 2.77 17.01
CA PHE A 288 -36.46 2.38 17.66
C PHE A 288 -35.39 3.46 17.50
N THR A 289 -34.98 4.08 18.60
CA THR A 289 -34.04 5.22 18.59
C THR A 289 -32.58 4.81 18.47
N GLY A 290 -32.24 3.56 18.76
CA GLY A 290 -30.85 3.10 18.90
C GLY A 290 -30.29 3.30 20.30
N SER A 291 -29.27 2.50 20.64
CA SER A 291 -28.68 2.45 21.98
C SER A 291 -27.88 3.70 22.36
N PHE A 292 -27.39 4.47 21.38
CA PHE A 292 -26.50 5.62 21.59
C PHE A 292 -27.21 6.98 21.48
N VAL A 293 -28.54 7.03 21.46
CA VAL A 293 -29.27 8.31 21.52
C VAL A 293 -29.03 8.98 22.88
N GLN A 294 -28.85 10.31 22.88
CA GLN A 294 -28.69 11.09 24.10
C GLN A 294 -29.99 11.06 24.94
N ASP A 295 -29.85 11.12 26.27
CA ASP A 295 -30.98 10.94 27.19
C ASP A 295 -32.02 12.06 27.10
N ASP A 296 -31.56 13.29 26.92
CA ASP A 296 -32.42 14.46 26.68
C ASP A 296 -33.20 14.35 25.36
N HIS A 297 -32.55 13.90 24.28
CA HIS A 297 -33.20 13.60 23.01
C HIS A 297 -34.26 12.50 23.16
N PHE A 298 -33.96 11.42 23.91
CA PHE A 298 -34.91 10.33 24.11
C PHE A 298 -36.16 10.79 24.89
N GLU A 299 -35.99 11.54 25.97
CA GLU A 299 -37.12 12.08 26.74
C GLU A 299 -37.96 13.08 25.93
N SER A 300 -37.31 13.91 25.09
CA SER A 300 -38.03 14.79 24.15
C SER A 300 -38.88 14.00 23.16
N LEU A 301 -38.33 12.94 22.55
CA LEU A 301 -39.08 12.07 21.63
C LEU A 301 -40.25 11.37 22.32
N LYS A 302 -40.08 10.98 23.59
CA LYS A 302 -41.14 10.36 24.39
C LYS A 302 -42.31 11.32 24.62
N GLN A 303 -42.02 12.57 25.01
CA GLN A 303 -43.04 13.62 25.15
C GLN A 303 -43.76 13.88 23.82
N MET A 304 -43.05 13.85 22.69
CA MET A 304 -43.68 13.99 21.38
C MET A 304 -44.62 12.84 21.03
N CYS A 305 -44.38 11.64 21.55
CA CYS A 305 -45.22 10.46 21.34
C CYS A 305 -46.46 10.42 22.26
N ASP A 306 -46.54 11.27 23.29
CA ASP A 306 -47.62 11.22 24.28
C ASP A 306 -49.01 11.46 23.66
N GLY A 307 -49.98 10.62 24.07
CA GLY A 307 -51.38 10.74 23.65
C GLY A 307 -51.70 10.26 22.22
N GLY A 308 -50.73 9.67 21.50
CA GLY A 308 -50.92 9.12 20.16
C GLY A 308 -50.64 7.60 20.05
N PRO A 309 -50.96 6.97 18.91
CA PRO A 309 -50.71 5.56 18.63
C PRO A 309 -49.23 5.29 18.29
N PHE A 310 -48.35 5.55 19.26
CA PHE A 310 -46.91 5.41 19.15
C PHE A 310 -46.38 4.35 20.13
N GLN A 311 -45.35 3.61 19.71
CA GLN A 311 -44.53 2.79 20.60
C GLN A 311 -43.07 3.21 20.45
N LEU A 312 -42.45 3.73 21.52
CA LEU A 312 -41.07 4.20 21.51
C LEU A 312 -40.18 3.29 22.36
N SER A 313 -39.04 2.88 21.83
CA SER A 313 -38.05 2.09 22.55
C SER A 313 -36.64 2.37 22.04
N ARG A 314 -35.61 2.13 22.86
CA ARG A 314 -34.21 2.32 22.42
C ARG A 314 -33.72 1.20 21.52
N PHE A 315 -34.08 -0.04 21.85
CA PHE A 315 -33.49 -1.21 21.22
C PHE A 315 -34.50 -2.36 21.07
N ALA A 316 -34.36 -3.12 19.98
CA ALA A 316 -35.08 -4.35 19.72
C ALA A 316 -34.09 -5.51 19.53
N PRO A 317 -34.01 -6.48 20.46
CA PRO A 317 -33.09 -7.62 20.32
C PRO A 317 -33.33 -8.51 19.10
N ASP A 318 -34.53 -8.45 18.51
CA ASP A 318 -34.95 -9.25 17.36
C ASP A 318 -35.61 -8.34 16.31
N PHE A 319 -34.85 -7.31 15.90
CA PHE A 319 -35.32 -6.26 15.01
C PHE A 319 -35.84 -6.81 13.67
N LEU A 320 -35.24 -7.87 13.14
CA LEU A 320 -35.64 -8.48 11.87
C LEU A 320 -37.08 -9.01 11.92
N SER A 321 -37.50 -9.60 13.04
CA SER A 321 -38.88 -10.06 13.23
C SER A 321 -39.90 -8.92 13.30
N TRP A 322 -39.50 -7.74 13.80
CA TRP A 322 -40.34 -6.53 13.75
C TRP A 322 -40.47 -6.03 12.31
N MET A 323 -39.35 -5.90 11.60
CA MET A 323 -39.34 -5.44 10.21
C MET A 323 -40.12 -6.37 9.29
N GLN A 324 -40.03 -7.70 9.51
CA GLN A 324 -40.73 -8.71 8.71
C GLN A 324 -42.23 -8.50 8.67
N VAL A 325 -42.86 -8.03 9.76
CA VAL A 325 -44.33 -7.87 9.82
C VAL A 325 -44.79 -6.42 9.74
N ALA A 326 -43.86 -5.47 9.58
CA ALA A 326 -44.20 -4.07 9.36
C ALA A 326 -44.86 -3.88 7.97
N ASP A 327 -45.79 -2.93 7.88
CA ASP A 327 -46.41 -2.53 6.61
C ASP A 327 -45.48 -1.62 5.80
N PHE A 328 -44.69 -0.79 6.49
CA PHE A 328 -43.72 0.13 5.90
C PHE A 328 -42.59 0.39 6.89
N SER A 329 -41.36 0.57 6.41
CA SER A 329 -40.22 0.96 7.26
C SER A 329 -39.62 2.30 6.84
N ILE A 330 -39.26 3.14 7.80
CA ILE A 330 -38.48 4.36 7.60
C ILE A 330 -37.20 4.20 8.40
N SER A 331 -36.04 4.11 7.74
CA SER A 331 -34.81 3.78 8.44
C SER A 331 -33.59 4.51 7.90
N ARG A 332 -32.58 4.70 8.76
CA ARG A 332 -31.24 5.08 8.29
C ARG A 332 -30.68 4.02 7.33
N ALA A 333 -30.02 4.46 6.25
CA ALA A 333 -29.53 3.60 5.17
C ALA A 333 -28.18 2.90 5.48
N GLY A 334 -27.98 2.47 6.73
CA GLY A 334 -26.80 1.69 7.11
C GLY A 334 -26.80 0.29 6.46
N TYR A 335 -25.62 -0.33 6.34
CA TYR A 335 -25.43 -1.65 5.74
C TYR A 335 -26.46 -2.69 6.28
N ASN A 336 -26.50 -2.91 7.60
CA ASN A 336 -27.36 -3.94 8.19
C ASN A 336 -28.85 -3.65 7.94
N THR A 337 -29.27 -2.40 8.03
CA THR A 337 -30.67 -2.02 7.79
C THR A 337 -31.07 -2.29 6.34
N CYS A 338 -30.23 -1.91 5.39
CA CYS A 338 -30.49 -2.18 3.96
C CYS A 338 -30.63 -3.69 3.72
N MET A 339 -29.75 -4.49 4.34
CA MET A 339 -29.83 -5.95 4.23
C MET A 339 -31.08 -6.53 4.90
N ASN A 340 -31.53 -5.96 6.01
CA ASN A 340 -32.78 -6.38 6.66
C ASN A 340 -34.01 -6.05 5.80
N VAL A 341 -34.01 -4.90 5.11
CA VAL A 341 -35.06 -4.54 4.15
C VAL A 341 -35.11 -5.53 3.00
N LEU A 342 -33.96 -5.90 2.44
CA LEU A 342 -33.86 -6.92 1.40
C LEU A 342 -34.34 -8.28 1.91
N GLU A 343 -33.84 -8.75 3.06
CA GLU A 343 -34.18 -10.05 3.64
C GLU A 343 -35.69 -10.19 3.93
N THR A 344 -36.35 -9.11 4.34
CA THR A 344 -37.78 -9.11 4.69
C THR A 344 -38.71 -8.76 3.53
N GLY A 345 -38.18 -8.13 2.48
CA GLY A 345 -38.96 -7.52 1.41
C GLY A 345 -39.92 -6.44 1.92
N THR A 346 -39.63 -5.82 3.06
CA THR A 346 -40.52 -4.80 3.63
C THR A 346 -40.39 -3.49 2.84
N PRO A 347 -41.49 -2.91 2.32
CA PRO A 347 -41.45 -1.62 1.65
C PRO A 347 -40.83 -0.57 2.57
N ALA A 348 -39.85 0.18 2.07
CA ALA A 348 -39.04 1.04 2.92
C ALA A 348 -38.71 2.40 2.30
N LEU A 349 -38.62 3.41 3.16
CA LEU A 349 -37.94 4.68 2.95
C LEU A 349 -36.58 4.62 3.64
N LEU A 350 -35.52 4.73 2.85
CA LEU A 350 -34.14 4.83 3.32
C LEU A 350 -33.72 6.29 3.40
N VAL A 351 -33.24 6.71 4.56
CA VAL A 351 -32.75 8.08 4.81
C VAL A 351 -31.25 8.03 5.08
N PRO A 352 -30.40 8.16 4.05
CA PRO A 352 -28.95 8.08 4.22
C PRO A 352 -28.41 9.31 4.96
N SER A 353 -27.37 9.10 5.77
CA SER A 353 -26.59 10.19 6.37
C SER A 353 -25.64 10.80 5.35
N VAL A 354 -25.70 12.13 5.15
CA VAL A 354 -24.90 12.88 4.15
C VAL A 354 -23.38 12.70 4.32
N PRO A 355 -22.78 12.74 5.54
CA PRO A 355 -21.35 12.48 5.69
C PRO A 355 -20.94 11.04 5.33
N MET A 356 -21.86 10.08 5.28
CA MET A 356 -21.58 8.67 5.03
C MET A 356 -21.92 8.29 3.58
N GLY A 357 -20.99 8.56 2.66
CA GLY A 357 -21.20 8.34 1.23
C GLY A 357 -21.57 6.91 0.83
N ASP A 358 -21.16 5.90 1.59
CA ASP A 358 -21.55 4.50 1.35
C ASP A 358 -23.03 4.24 1.66
N GLN A 359 -23.63 4.99 2.60
CA GLN A 359 -25.07 4.91 2.86
C GLN A 359 -25.86 5.55 1.72
N VAL A 360 -25.42 6.72 1.23
CA VAL A 360 -26.06 7.43 0.11
C VAL A 360 -26.07 6.55 -1.12
N PHE A 361 -24.91 6.06 -1.54
CA PHE A 361 -24.78 5.21 -2.73
C PHE A 361 -25.66 3.96 -2.65
N ARG A 362 -25.65 3.27 -1.50
CA ARG A 362 -26.45 2.05 -1.31
C ARG A 362 -27.95 2.36 -1.37
N ALA A 363 -28.39 3.44 -0.74
CA ALA A 363 -29.79 3.86 -0.77
C ALA A 363 -30.23 4.16 -2.21
N GLU A 364 -29.45 4.95 -2.95
CA GLU A 364 -29.71 5.31 -4.34
C GLU A 364 -29.80 4.06 -5.24
N LYS A 365 -28.84 3.13 -5.14
CA LYS A 365 -28.87 1.88 -5.91
C LYS A 365 -30.11 1.04 -5.63
N LEU A 366 -30.49 0.89 -4.36
CA LEU A 366 -31.72 0.18 -4.01
C LEU A 366 -32.98 0.88 -4.53
N SER A 367 -32.95 2.20 -4.64
CA SER A 367 -34.06 2.98 -5.22
C SER A 367 -34.15 2.85 -6.73
N GLU A 368 -33.02 2.92 -7.44
CA GLU A 368 -32.92 2.66 -8.88
C GLU A 368 -33.46 1.26 -9.24
N MET A 369 -33.23 0.28 -8.37
CA MET A 369 -33.75 -1.08 -8.50
C MET A 369 -35.24 -1.22 -8.10
N GLY A 370 -35.88 -0.17 -7.62
CA GLY A 370 -37.28 -0.16 -7.19
C GLY A 370 -37.54 -0.89 -5.86
N LEU A 371 -36.49 -1.16 -5.07
CA LEU A 371 -36.55 -1.94 -3.83
C LEU A 371 -36.81 -1.07 -2.59
N ALA A 372 -36.49 0.22 -2.64
CA ALA A 372 -36.78 1.19 -1.59
C ALA A 372 -36.97 2.60 -2.14
N ASP A 373 -37.67 3.46 -1.42
CA ASP A 373 -37.71 4.90 -1.68
C ASP A 373 -36.57 5.58 -0.90
N VAL A 374 -36.09 6.73 -1.37
CA VAL A 374 -35.00 7.47 -0.72
C VAL A 374 -35.37 8.94 -0.59
N ILE A 375 -35.11 9.49 0.59
CA ILE A 375 -35.13 10.94 0.85
C ILE A 375 -33.75 11.29 1.42
N ALA A 376 -33.06 12.24 0.79
CA ALA A 376 -31.81 12.75 1.30
C ALA A 376 -32.06 13.51 2.61
N SER A 377 -31.12 13.42 3.57
CA SER A 377 -31.36 14.00 4.92
C SER A 377 -31.67 15.50 4.90
N GLN A 378 -31.15 16.26 3.92
CA GLN A 378 -31.44 17.69 3.77
C GLN A 378 -32.86 18.00 3.29
N ASP A 379 -33.49 17.05 2.60
CA ASP A 379 -34.85 17.19 2.05
C ASP A 379 -35.90 16.56 2.99
N LEU A 380 -35.47 16.05 4.14
CA LEU A 380 -36.33 15.38 5.11
C LEU A 380 -37.20 16.39 5.85
N SER A 381 -38.47 16.46 5.46
CA SER A 381 -39.51 17.27 6.09
C SER A 381 -40.74 16.44 6.47
N PRO A 382 -41.58 16.88 7.44
CA PRO A 382 -42.82 16.19 7.79
C PRO A 382 -43.72 15.91 6.58
N ASP A 383 -43.86 16.87 5.66
CA ASP A 383 -44.68 16.70 4.45
C ASP A 383 -44.09 15.65 3.50
N SER A 384 -42.78 15.70 3.23
CA SER A 384 -42.11 14.73 2.37
C SER A 384 -42.23 13.29 2.90
N VAL A 385 -42.13 13.13 4.23
CA VAL A 385 -42.27 11.83 4.90
C VAL A 385 -43.71 11.35 4.86
N ALA A 386 -44.69 12.24 5.08
CA ALA A 386 -46.11 11.90 5.02
C ALA A 386 -46.51 11.37 3.63
N ASP A 387 -46.05 12.03 2.56
CA ASP A 387 -46.31 11.62 1.18
C ASP A 387 -45.77 10.22 0.88
N VAL A 388 -44.55 9.92 1.34
CA VAL A 388 -43.94 8.60 1.15
C VAL A 388 -44.64 7.54 1.98
N ILE A 389 -45.05 7.85 3.22
CA ILE A 389 -45.82 6.93 4.08
C ILE A 389 -47.14 6.52 3.39
N ILE A 390 -47.90 7.47 2.85
CA ILE A 390 -49.17 7.19 2.17
C ILE A 390 -48.97 6.22 1.00
N LYS A 391 -47.95 6.46 0.17
CA LYS A 391 -47.61 5.61 -0.97
C LYS A 391 -47.11 4.24 -0.51
N GLY A 392 -46.27 4.21 0.53
CA GLY A 392 -45.55 3.03 1.01
C GLY A 392 -46.44 2.02 1.72
N ILE A 393 -47.37 2.47 2.57
CA ILE A 393 -48.26 1.59 3.36
C ILE A 393 -49.11 0.65 2.49
N SER A 394 -49.38 1.03 1.24
CA SER A 394 -50.21 0.26 0.31
C SER A 394 -49.39 -0.52 -0.73
N ARG A 395 -48.05 -0.42 -0.68
CA ARG A 395 -47.15 -1.02 -1.67
C ARG A 395 -47.01 -2.52 -1.43
N SER A 396 -47.03 -3.30 -2.50
CA SER A 396 -46.67 -4.72 -2.43
C SER A 396 -45.20 -4.88 -2.05
N ARG A 397 -44.87 -5.97 -1.36
CA ARG A 397 -43.49 -6.29 -1.02
C ARG A 397 -42.63 -6.47 -2.27
N PRO A 398 -41.54 -5.71 -2.44
CA PRO A 398 -40.62 -5.91 -3.55
C PRO A 398 -39.94 -7.28 -3.48
N SER A 399 -39.75 -7.91 -4.63
CA SER A 399 -38.95 -9.13 -4.78
C SER A 399 -37.61 -8.80 -5.44
N HIS A 400 -36.54 -9.48 -5.04
CA HIS A 400 -35.21 -9.34 -5.63
C HIS A 400 -34.49 -10.68 -5.72
N ASP A 401 -33.39 -10.70 -6.46
CA ASP A 401 -32.47 -11.84 -6.60
C ASP A 401 -31.03 -11.49 -6.16
N ILE A 402 -30.87 -10.39 -5.40
CA ILE A 402 -29.64 -10.02 -4.70
C ILE A 402 -29.24 -11.11 -3.70
N ALA A 403 -27.99 -11.55 -3.74
CA ALA A 403 -27.41 -12.55 -2.87
C ALA A 403 -27.22 -12.01 -1.44
N LEU A 404 -27.91 -12.64 -0.48
CA LEU A 404 -27.85 -12.30 0.96
C LEU A 404 -27.23 -13.41 1.82
N ASN A 405 -26.61 -14.42 1.21
CA ASN A 405 -26.05 -15.60 1.90
C ASN A 405 -24.52 -15.50 2.11
N GLY A 406 -24.00 -14.28 2.27
CA GLY A 406 -22.57 -13.98 2.38
C GLY A 406 -21.81 -14.80 3.43
N ALA A 407 -22.42 -15.01 4.60
CA ALA A 407 -21.79 -15.81 5.66
C ALA A 407 -21.59 -17.28 5.27
N ASN A 408 -22.59 -17.91 4.64
CA ASN A 408 -22.50 -19.29 4.18
C ASN A 408 -21.55 -19.43 2.99
N LYS A 409 -21.55 -18.45 2.08
CA LYS A 409 -20.59 -18.43 0.95
C LYS A 409 -19.15 -18.24 1.42
N THR A 410 -18.94 -17.46 2.47
CA THR A 410 -17.65 -17.33 3.15
C THR A 410 -17.21 -18.68 3.73
N LEU A 411 -18.09 -19.39 4.43
CA LEU A 411 -17.83 -20.74 4.92
C LEU A 411 -17.46 -21.70 3.77
N GLU A 412 -18.25 -21.73 2.69
CA GLU A 412 -17.98 -22.58 1.53
C GLU A 412 -16.59 -22.32 0.92
N PHE A 413 -16.21 -21.05 0.77
CA PHE A 413 -14.90 -20.65 0.26
C PHE A 413 -13.78 -21.09 1.20
N VAL A 414 -13.90 -20.76 2.49
CA VAL A 414 -12.93 -21.08 3.53
C VAL A 414 -12.73 -22.60 3.67
N SER A 415 -13.79 -23.39 3.60
CA SER A 415 -13.70 -24.85 3.62
C SER A 415 -12.95 -25.41 2.41
N LYS A 416 -13.07 -24.78 1.22
CA LYS A 416 -12.39 -25.19 -0.01
C LYS A 416 -10.94 -24.72 -0.12
N LEU A 417 -10.56 -23.67 0.61
CA LEU A 417 -9.23 -23.07 0.53
C LEU A 417 -8.16 -24.13 0.88
N SER A 418 -7.38 -24.59 -0.10
CA SER A 418 -6.34 -25.60 0.15
C SER A 418 -5.18 -24.98 0.91
N THR A 419 -4.74 -25.61 2.00
CA THR A 419 -3.53 -25.23 2.75
C THR A 419 -2.24 -25.67 2.05
N ARG A 420 -2.28 -26.12 0.79
CA ARG A 420 -1.05 -26.48 0.06
C ARG A 420 -0.34 -25.23 -0.46
N SER A 421 0.95 -25.17 -0.10
CA SER A 421 1.96 -24.16 -0.38
C SER A 421 1.80 -23.38 -1.70
N ARG A 422 1.85 -22.04 -1.60
CA ARG A 422 2.57 -21.25 -2.61
C ARG A 422 4.02 -21.61 -2.39
N LYS A 423 4.65 -22.31 -3.34
CA LYS A 423 6.11 -22.40 -3.41
C LYS A 423 6.62 -20.96 -3.52
N MET A 424 6.90 -20.34 -2.38
CA MET A 424 7.92 -19.32 -2.34
C MET A 424 9.17 -20.06 -2.79
N VAL A 425 9.78 -19.61 -3.88
CA VAL A 425 11.05 -20.18 -4.34
C VAL A 425 12.08 -19.83 -3.27
N CYS A 426 12.16 -20.63 -2.21
CA CYS A 426 13.39 -20.79 -1.47
C CYS A 426 14.34 -21.46 -2.48
N MET A 427 15.21 -20.66 -3.08
CA MET A 427 16.42 -21.22 -3.66
C MET A 427 17.24 -21.74 -2.48
N ASP A 428 17.59 -23.02 -2.50
CA ASP A 428 18.48 -23.61 -1.51
C ASP A 428 19.83 -22.87 -1.57
N PHE A 429 20.13 -22.08 -0.54
CA PHE A 429 21.40 -21.36 -0.40
C PHE A 429 22.44 -22.27 0.24
N ASP A 430 23.13 -23.06 -0.58
CA ASP A 430 24.16 -24.00 -0.11
C ASP A 430 25.54 -23.29 -0.05
N PHE A 431 25.74 -22.42 0.96
CA PHE A 431 27.00 -21.72 1.18
C PHE A 431 27.51 -21.89 2.61
N LYS A 432 28.85 -21.98 2.78
CA LYS A 432 29.50 -21.97 4.10
C LYS A 432 29.41 -20.57 4.71
N ILE A 433 28.36 -20.33 5.47
CA ILE A 433 28.23 -19.16 6.32
C ILE A 433 28.91 -19.51 7.64
N LYS A 434 29.72 -18.60 8.16
CA LYS A 434 30.21 -18.73 9.53
C LYS A 434 28.97 -18.67 10.43
N ASP A 435 28.70 -19.72 11.21
CA ASP A 435 27.53 -19.79 12.08
C ASP A 435 27.32 -18.44 12.79
N GLU A 436 26.12 -17.86 12.64
CA GLU A 436 25.63 -16.65 13.32
C GLU A 436 26.30 -15.29 13.02
N MET A 437 26.74 -14.99 11.78
CA MET A 437 27.21 -13.63 11.43
C MET A 437 26.14 -12.54 11.64
N LYS A 438 26.49 -11.45 12.34
CA LYS A 438 25.62 -10.29 12.59
C LYS A 438 26.21 -8.98 12.06
N ILE A 439 25.41 -8.21 11.33
CA ILE A 439 25.86 -6.97 10.67
C ILE A 439 24.95 -5.81 11.05
N CYS A 440 25.56 -4.67 11.36
CA CYS A 440 24.85 -3.39 11.52
C CYS A 440 25.13 -2.48 10.32
N MET A 441 24.10 -2.20 9.54
CA MET A 441 24.12 -1.31 8.39
C MET A 441 23.60 0.08 8.78
N ILE A 442 24.39 1.12 8.57
CA ILE A 442 23.98 2.51 8.77
C ILE A 442 23.65 3.11 7.42
N ALA A 443 22.41 3.55 7.23
CA ALA A 443 21.91 4.06 5.95
C ALA A 443 21.14 5.38 6.12
N HIS A 444 21.47 6.37 5.30
CA HIS A 444 20.75 7.65 5.27
C HIS A 444 19.41 7.56 4.49
N GLN A 445 19.18 6.48 3.73
CA GLN A 445 17.92 6.19 3.04
C GLN A 445 17.56 4.71 3.19
N TYR A 446 16.31 4.46 3.58
CA TYR A 446 15.66 3.16 3.64
C TYR A 446 14.15 3.37 3.45
N PRO A 447 13.41 2.48 2.76
CA PRO A 447 11.95 2.61 2.60
C PRO A 447 11.25 2.86 3.94
N PRO A 448 10.21 3.71 4.00
CA PRO A 448 9.45 4.29 2.89
C PRO A 448 10.09 5.53 2.24
N VAL A 449 11.27 5.98 2.69
CA VAL A 449 11.98 7.09 2.04
C VAL A 449 12.40 6.67 0.64
N SER A 450 11.85 7.35 -0.37
CA SER A 450 11.95 6.97 -1.78
C SER A 450 13.28 7.37 -2.42
N GLY A 451 13.89 6.47 -3.20
CA GLY A 451 15.12 6.71 -3.95
C GLY A 451 15.87 5.42 -4.29
N GLY A 452 16.69 5.45 -5.34
CA GLY A 452 17.43 4.26 -5.79
C GLY A 452 18.39 3.68 -4.74
N VAL A 453 18.88 4.52 -3.82
CA VAL A 453 19.73 4.09 -2.70
C VAL A 453 18.92 3.34 -1.65
N GLY A 454 17.77 3.86 -1.24
CA GLY A 454 16.89 3.19 -0.27
C GLY A 454 16.46 1.81 -0.77
N VAL A 455 16.06 1.70 -2.04
CA VAL A 455 15.70 0.43 -2.69
C VAL A 455 16.89 -0.54 -2.68
N ALA A 456 18.09 -0.07 -3.03
CA ALA A 456 19.29 -0.90 -2.99
C ALA A 456 19.63 -1.36 -1.56
N THR A 457 19.53 -0.48 -0.55
CA THR A 457 19.77 -0.85 0.85
C THR A 457 18.81 -1.94 1.31
N GLN A 458 17.51 -1.79 1.05
CA GLN A 458 16.50 -2.79 1.38
C GLN A 458 16.79 -4.13 0.71
N ARG A 459 17.09 -4.10 -0.60
CA ARG A 459 17.44 -5.30 -1.37
C ARG A 459 18.65 -6.01 -0.76
N ILE A 460 19.74 -5.30 -0.50
CA ILE A 460 20.98 -5.86 0.08
C ILE A 460 20.69 -6.47 1.45
N ALA A 461 20.02 -5.72 2.34
CA ALA A 461 19.71 -6.19 3.70
C ALA A 461 18.83 -7.45 3.68
N ARG A 462 17.78 -7.45 2.87
CA ARG A 462 16.87 -8.60 2.70
C ARG A 462 17.58 -9.81 2.13
N ASN A 463 18.45 -9.63 1.13
CA ASN A 463 19.18 -10.74 0.52
C ASN A 463 20.16 -11.38 1.52
N LEU A 464 20.85 -10.57 2.32
CA LEU A 464 21.73 -11.05 3.39
C LEU A 464 20.94 -11.79 4.48
N ALA A 465 19.80 -11.26 4.90
CA ALA A 465 18.91 -11.92 5.85
C ALA A 465 18.40 -13.28 5.33
N ARG A 466 18.09 -13.39 4.03
CA ARG A 466 17.73 -14.66 3.37
C ARG A 466 18.87 -15.67 3.32
N CYS A 467 20.12 -15.20 3.31
CA CYS A 467 21.26 -16.07 3.50
C CYS A 467 21.43 -16.49 4.97
N GLY A 468 20.63 -16.00 5.92
CA GLY A 468 20.75 -16.37 7.34
C GLY A 468 21.72 -15.49 8.13
N ILE A 469 22.15 -14.35 7.59
CA ILE A 469 22.90 -13.33 8.33
C ILE A 469 21.92 -12.51 9.16
N SER A 470 22.22 -12.25 10.43
CA SER A 470 21.41 -11.32 11.23
C SER A 470 21.73 -9.89 10.79
N VAL A 471 20.76 -9.21 10.17
CA VAL A 471 20.95 -7.85 9.65
C VAL A 471 20.15 -6.85 10.46
N HIS A 472 20.84 -5.84 10.97
CA HIS A 472 20.25 -4.66 11.59
C HIS A 472 20.49 -3.45 10.70
N VAL A 473 19.45 -2.68 10.41
CA VAL A 473 19.55 -1.45 9.62
C VAL A 473 19.17 -0.26 10.48
N ILE A 474 20.08 0.71 10.60
CA ILE A 474 19.85 2.00 11.23
C ILE A 474 19.51 3.01 10.15
N ALA A 475 18.29 3.56 10.20
CA ALA A 475 17.76 4.44 9.16
C ALA A 475 16.92 5.59 9.75
N PRO A 476 16.71 6.69 9.01
CA PRO A 476 15.77 7.73 9.41
C PRO A 476 14.32 7.22 9.36
N GLY A 477 13.49 7.65 10.30
CA GLY A 477 12.06 7.33 10.30
C GLY A 477 11.18 8.39 9.58
N PRO A 478 9.96 8.04 9.13
CA PRO A 478 9.07 8.92 8.38
C PRO A 478 8.31 10.02 9.17
N GLN A 479 8.08 9.89 10.49
CA GLN A 479 7.36 10.88 11.34
C GLN A 479 7.73 10.75 12.83
N ARG A 480 7.86 11.85 13.59
CA ARG A 480 8.09 11.80 15.04
C ARG A 480 6.96 11.02 15.74
N ILE A 481 7.25 9.80 16.22
CA ILE A 481 6.32 8.94 16.96
C ILE A 481 6.95 8.62 18.31
N GLY A 482 6.41 9.14 19.41
CA GLY A 482 6.82 8.74 20.76
C GLY A 482 8.33 8.69 20.99
N ASP A 483 8.81 7.64 21.68
CA ASP A 483 10.22 7.35 21.90
C ASP A 483 11.07 7.66 20.65
N THR A 484 12.26 8.22 20.84
CA THR A 484 13.13 8.73 19.76
C THR A 484 13.55 7.67 18.73
N ILE A 485 13.24 6.39 18.96
CA ILE A 485 13.61 5.25 18.11
C ILE A 485 12.47 4.23 18.07
N SER A 486 12.08 3.79 16.87
CA SER A 486 11.14 2.67 16.66
C SER A 486 11.86 1.50 16.00
N VAL A 487 11.63 0.27 16.47
CA VAL A 487 12.22 -0.95 15.91
C VAL A 487 11.13 -1.84 15.32
N ALA A 488 11.34 -2.35 14.11
CA ALA A 488 10.44 -3.28 13.43
C ALA A 488 11.23 -4.38 12.72
N ARG A 489 10.63 -5.56 12.55
CA ARG A 489 11.18 -6.61 11.67
C ARG A 489 10.54 -6.47 10.29
N GLU A 490 11.33 -6.35 9.24
CA GLU A 490 10.87 -6.17 7.86
C GLU A 490 11.62 -7.16 6.95
N ASP A 491 10.92 -8.10 6.31
CA ASP A 491 11.52 -9.14 5.44
C ASP A 491 12.71 -9.91 6.08
N GLY A 492 12.66 -10.17 7.38
CA GLY A 492 13.72 -10.83 8.13
C GLY A 492 14.84 -9.92 8.65
N VAL A 493 14.81 -8.63 8.33
CA VAL A 493 15.77 -7.59 8.77
C VAL A 493 15.24 -6.85 10.00
N GLN A 494 16.09 -6.53 10.96
CA GLN A 494 15.71 -5.65 12.08
C GLN A 494 15.97 -4.18 11.70
N VAL A 495 14.92 -3.38 11.59
CA VAL A 495 15.01 -1.98 11.14
C VAL A 495 14.80 -1.06 12.33
N HIS A 496 15.84 -0.29 12.66
CA HIS A 496 15.85 0.70 13.72
C HIS A 496 15.70 2.09 13.12
N ARG A 497 14.49 2.65 13.24
CA ARG A 497 14.14 3.97 12.69
C ARG A 497 14.32 5.02 13.76
N MET A 498 15.29 5.92 13.56
CA MET A 498 15.66 6.94 14.53
C MET A 498 15.12 8.32 14.16
N TYR A 499 14.73 9.06 15.21
CA TYR A 499 14.40 10.48 15.20
C TYR A 499 15.31 11.20 16.22
N PRO A 500 16.38 11.87 15.78
CA PRO A 500 17.28 12.56 16.69
C PRO A 500 16.59 13.75 17.37
N ASP A 501 16.41 13.68 18.69
CA ASP A 501 15.53 14.51 19.54
C ASP A 501 15.93 16.00 19.58
N LEU A 502 17.23 16.30 19.46
CA LEU A 502 17.79 17.66 19.61
C LEU A 502 18.01 18.39 18.27
N SER A 503 17.76 17.71 17.16
CA SER A 503 18.31 18.10 15.86
C SER A 503 17.53 19.16 15.09
N HIS A 504 16.32 19.50 15.54
CA HIS A 504 15.59 20.65 15.03
C HIS A 504 16.17 22.00 15.51
N TYR A 505 16.96 22.00 16.59
CA TYR A 505 17.47 23.22 17.22
C TYR A 505 18.98 23.47 17.00
N TYR A 506 19.79 22.44 16.72
CA TYR A 506 21.26 22.55 16.82
C TYR A 506 22.09 21.97 15.65
N GLY A 507 21.46 21.51 14.55
CA GLY A 507 22.17 21.18 13.29
C GLY A 507 22.49 19.69 13.05
N GLU A 508 23.10 19.38 11.90
CA GLU A 508 23.36 18.00 11.43
C GLU A 508 24.35 17.20 12.29
N GLN A 509 25.30 17.85 12.97
CA GLN A 509 26.33 17.15 13.74
C GLN A 509 25.77 16.37 14.94
N LEU A 510 24.80 16.93 15.66
CA LEU A 510 24.17 16.23 16.78
C LEU A 510 23.38 15.00 16.33
N LYS A 511 22.79 15.03 15.11
CA LYS A 511 22.10 13.86 14.53
C LYS A 511 23.04 12.66 14.39
N LEU A 512 24.27 12.91 13.96
CA LEU A 512 25.26 11.86 13.74
C LEU A 512 25.76 11.24 15.05
N GLN A 513 25.84 12.04 16.11
CA GLN A 513 26.22 11.59 17.44
C GLN A 513 25.15 10.71 18.09
N ASP A 514 23.86 11.07 17.94
CA ASP A 514 22.74 10.26 18.44
C ASP A 514 22.73 8.86 17.81
N ILE A 515 22.91 8.79 16.48
CA ILE A 515 23.01 7.52 15.75
C ILE A 515 24.20 6.71 16.28
N GLY A 516 25.38 7.32 16.38
CA GLY A 516 26.58 6.63 16.87
C GLY A 516 26.38 6.04 18.26
N THR A 517 25.88 6.84 19.20
CA THR A 517 25.63 6.43 20.60
C THR A 517 24.66 5.26 20.67
N TYR A 518 23.59 5.31 19.87
CA TYR A 518 22.62 4.22 19.81
C TYR A 518 23.24 2.94 19.27
N VAL A 519 24.05 3.00 18.20
CA VAL A 519 24.70 1.79 17.66
C VAL A 519 25.65 1.16 18.67
N VAL A 520 26.39 1.96 19.44
CA VAL A 520 27.27 1.47 20.53
C VAL A 520 26.43 0.74 21.59
N GLN A 521 25.34 1.35 22.07
CA GLN A 521 24.44 0.71 23.05
C GLN A 521 23.77 -0.56 22.50
N LEU A 522 23.42 -0.55 21.21
CA LEU A 522 22.83 -1.71 20.56
C LEU A 522 23.86 -2.85 20.42
N HIS A 523 25.12 -2.52 20.17
CA HIS A 523 26.20 -3.50 20.09
C HIS A 523 26.39 -4.27 21.40
N GLU A 524 26.23 -3.62 22.56
CA GLU A 524 26.30 -4.29 23.87
C GLU A 524 25.32 -5.48 23.97
N LYS A 525 24.15 -5.34 23.33
CA LYS A 525 23.09 -6.36 23.32
C LYS A 525 23.25 -7.36 22.18
N GLU A 526 23.49 -6.85 20.97
CA GLU A 526 23.42 -7.66 19.74
C GLU A 526 24.74 -8.30 19.35
N GLN A 527 25.88 -7.72 19.76
CA GLN A 527 27.23 -8.20 19.46
C GLN A 527 27.52 -8.32 17.94
N PHE A 528 27.47 -7.19 17.24
CA PHE A 528 27.78 -7.11 15.80
C PHE A 528 29.21 -7.55 15.44
N ASP A 529 29.34 -8.30 14.34
CA ASP A 529 30.62 -8.67 13.74
C ASP A 529 31.18 -7.59 12.82
N VAL A 530 30.32 -6.82 12.14
CA VAL A 530 30.70 -5.80 11.15
C VAL A 530 29.80 -4.58 11.25
N ILE A 531 30.40 -3.39 11.16
CA ILE A 531 29.67 -2.12 10.96
C ILE A 531 29.84 -1.68 9.50
N HIS A 532 28.74 -1.42 8.82
CA HIS A 532 28.71 -1.06 7.40
C HIS A 532 28.04 0.30 7.18
N GLY A 533 28.82 1.28 6.72
CA GLY A 533 28.30 2.57 6.27
C GLY A 533 27.94 2.59 4.79
N LEU A 534 26.65 2.76 4.48
CA LEU A 534 26.15 2.93 3.11
C LEU A 534 26.14 4.42 2.72
N PHE A 535 27.01 4.80 1.79
CA PHE A 535 27.54 6.15 1.51
C PHE A 535 28.68 6.55 2.44
N LEU A 536 29.65 7.29 1.89
CA LEU A 536 30.78 7.81 2.67
C LEU A 536 30.37 8.79 3.77
N SER A 537 29.49 9.76 3.46
CA SER A 537 28.98 10.73 4.42
C SER A 537 27.47 10.93 4.19
N PRO A 538 26.63 10.99 5.24
CA PRO A 538 26.99 10.91 6.66
C PRO A 538 27.22 9.48 7.22
N SER A 539 26.69 8.45 6.56
CA SER A 539 26.63 7.09 7.13
C SER A 539 28.00 6.46 7.40
N GLY A 540 28.94 6.56 6.46
CA GLY A 540 30.31 6.06 6.63
C GLY A 540 31.08 6.78 7.74
N LEU A 541 30.84 8.08 7.95
CA LEU A 541 31.44 8.85 9.04
C LEU A 541 31.01 8.32 10.41
N VAL A 542 29.71 8.05 10.59
CA VAL A 542 29.19 7.47 11.84
C VAL A 542 29.71 6.05 12.01
N ALA A 543 29.63 5.24 10.96
CA ALA A 543 30.07 3.85 10.98
C ALA A 543 31.55 3.73 11.38
N ALA A 544 32.44 4.55 10.81
CA ALA A 544 33.86 4.56 11.14
C ALA A 544 34.13 4.92 12.62
N ASN A 545 33.42 5.92 13.16
CA ASN A 545 33.56 6.30 14.57
C ASN A 545 33.08 5.19 15.50
N VAL A 546 31.89 4.64 15.25
CA VAL A 546 31.33 3.54 16.05
C VAL A 546 32.24 2.31 16.00
N SER A 547 32.71 1.93 14.81
CA SER A 547 33.56 0.75 14.63
C SER A 547 34.84 0.82 15.46
N ALA A 548 35.45 2.01 15.53
CA ALA A 548 36.64 2.25 16.34
C ALA A 548 36.33 2.20 17.86
N GLU A 549 35.14 2.63 18.27
CA GLU A 549 34.71 2.59 19.67
C GLU A 549 34.41 1.18 20.17
N ILE A 550 33.80 0.33 19.31
CA ILE A 550 33.39 -1.04 19.68
C ILE A 550 34.41 -2.13 19.27
N ASP A 551 35.55 -1.76 18.69
CA ASP A 551 36.60 -2.70 18.23
C ASP A 551 36.07 -3.76 17.25
N ARG A 552 35.43 -3.29 16.16
CA ARG A 552 34.89 -4.13 15.07
C ARG A 552 35.34 -3.65 13.70
N PRO A 553 35.35 -4.53 12.67
CA PRO A 553 35.66 -4.16 11.30
C PRO A 553 34.64 -3.19 10.69
N PHE A 554 35.15 -2.25 9.90
CA PHE A 554 34.38 -1.22 9.21
C PHE A 554 34.38 -1.42 7.69
N VAL A 555 33.19 -1.46 7.09
CA VAL A 555 32.99 -1.45 5.63
C VAL A 555 32.39 -0.11 5.18
N ALA A 556 33.06 0.57 4.26
CA ALA A 556 32.59 1.81 3.64
C ALA A 556 32.11 1.57 2.19
N SER A 557 30.90 2.00 1.84
CA SER A 557 30.34 1.75 0.51
C SER A 557 30.10 3.01 -0.30
N ILE A 558 30.82 3.14 -1.43
CA ILE A 558 30.68 4.20 -2.43
C ILE A 558 29.53 3.83 -3.36
N ARG A 559 28.54 4.71 -3.51
CA ARG A 559 27.30 4.40 -4.27
C ARG A 559 27.05 5.34 -5.44
N GLY A 560 27.81 6.42 -5.57
CA GLY A 560 27.81 7.32 -6.72
C GLY A 560 27.72 8.79 -6.31
N ASN A 561 26.54 9.24 -5.88
CA ASN A 561 26.32 10.66 -5.55
C ASN A 561 27.21 11.14 -4.39
N ASP A 562 27.55 10.28 -3.43
CA ASP A 562 28.48 10.60 -2.34
C ASP A 562 29.87 10.99 -2.85
N TRP A 563 30.33 10.34 -3.91
CA TRP A 563 31.60 10.67 -4.56
C TRP A 563 31.53 11.92 -5.45
N GLU A 564 30.39 12.18 -6.07
CA GLU A 564 30.26 13.35 -6.95
C GLU A 564 30.03 14.66 -6.18
N THR A 565 29.29 14.61 -5.07
CA THR A 565 29.02 15.82 -4.27
C THR A 565 30.25 16.32 -3.50
N MET A 566 31.19 15.44 -3.13
CA MET A 566 32.44 15.86 -2.46
C MET A 566 33.28 16.82 -3.31
N ARG A 567 33.18 16.79 -4.65
CA ARG A 567 33.92 17.71 -5.53
C ARG A 567 33.54 19.18 -5.32
N TYR A 568 32.34 19.41 -4.80
CA TYR A 568 31.77 20.75 -4.60
C TYR A 568 31.80 21.20 -3.13
N SER A 569 32.31 20.36 -2.22
CA SER A 569 32.36 20.67 -0.79
C SER A 569 33.68 20.18 -0.16
N PRO A 570 34.60 21.09 0.20
CA PRO A 570 35.85 20.73 0.87
C PRO A 570 35.64 19.92 2.16
N LEU A 571 34.55 20.19 2.89
CA LEU A 571 34.19 19.46 4.11
C LEU A 571 33.82 18.00 3.80
N LEU A 572 32.96 17.78 2.79
CA LEU A 572 32.59 16.43 2.38
C LEU A 572 33.77 15.67 1.76
N ALA A 573 34.67 16.37 1.08
CA ALA A 573 35.90 15.77 0.57
C ALA A 573 36.83 15.29 1.69
N ALA A 574 37.04 16.13 2.71
CA ALA A 574 37.85 15.78 3.87
C ALA A 574 37.23 14.62 4.67
N SER A 575 35.92 14.64 4.91
CA SER A 575 35.24 13.57 5.64
C SER A 575 35.24 12.24 4.87
N SER A 576 34.97 12.27 3.57
CA SER A 576 34.98 11.08 2.72
C SER A 576 36.36 10.44 2.64
N ARG A 577 37.41 11.26 2.54
CA ARG A 577 38.81 10.80 2.61
C ARG A 577 39.10 10.12 3.95
N TRP A 578 38.73 10.77 5.05
CA TRP A 578 38.94 10.25 6.40
C TRP A 578 38.23 8.92 6.64
N VAL A 579 37.01 8.76 6.09
CA VAL A 579 36.24 7.52 6.14
C VAL A 579 36.95 6.40 5.38
N LEU A 580 37.37 6.67 4.15
CA LEU A 580 38.02 5.66 3.30
C LEU A 580 39.39 5.22 3.84
N GLU A 581 40.17 6.14 4.43
CA GLU A 581 41.46 5.82 5.05
C GLU A 581 41.32 4.92 6.30
N ARG A 582 40.12 4.83 6.89
CA ARG A 582 39.80 4.01 8.07
C ARG A 582 39.04 2.73 7.75
N ALA A 583 38.56 2.58 6.53
CA ALA A 583 37.81 1.39 6.15
C ALA A 583 38.76 0.18 6.05
N ASP A 584 38.42 -0.91 6.74
CA ASP A 584 39.08 -2.20 6.54
C ASP A 584 38.86 -2.73 5.12
N LEU A 585 37.69 -2.38 4.58
CA LEU A 585 37.31 -2.66 3.21
C LEU A 585 36.39 -1.55 2.68
N ALA A 586 36.71 -1.03 1.50
CA ALA A 586 35.83 -0.14 0.74
C ALA A 586 35.15 -0.91 -0.39
N THR A 587 33.83 -0.76 -0.53
CA THR A 587 33.10 -1.24 -1.71
C THR A 587 32.72 -0.09 -2.62
N SER A 588 32.51 -0.40 -3.90
CA SER A 588 31.90 0.54 -4.84
C SER A 588 30.96 -0.17 -5.79
N VAL A 589 29.91 0.51 -6.21
CA VAL A 589 28.99 0.02 -7.25
C VAL A 589 29.58 0.02 -8.65
N SER A 590 30.72 0.70 -8.84
CA SER A 590 31.41 0.81 -10.12
C SER A 590 32.93 0.69 -9.96
N SER A 591 33.56 0.04 -10.93
CA SER A 591 35.02 -0.07 -11.03
C SER A 591 35.68 1.29 -11.14
N ALA A 592 35.15 2.18 -11.99
CA ALA A 592 35.70 3.51 -12.20
C ALA A 592 35.59 4.39 -10.94
N LEU A 593 34.50 4.27 -10.17
CA LEU A 593 34.36 4.97 -8.89
C LEU A 593 35.37 4.46 -7.86
N LEU A 594 35.57 3.14 -7.77
CA LEU A 594 36.58 2.56 -6.89
C LEU A 594 38.00 3.02 -7.29
N GLU A 595 38.32 3.01 -8.58
CA GLU A 595 39.61 3.45 -9.10
C GLU A 595 39.87 4.93 -8.79
N LYS A 596 38.86 5.80 -8.98
CA LYS A 596 38.92 7.22 -8.59
C LYS A 596 39.22 7.37 -7.10
N ALA A 597 38.61 6.53 -6.25
CA ALA A 597 38.85 6.55 -4.82
C ALA A 597 40.27 6.11 -4.47
N GLN A 598 40.77 5.02 -5.06
CA GLN A 598 42.13 4.51 -4.85
C GLN A 598 43.22 5.48 -5.32
N LYS A 599 42.96 6.29 -6.35
CA LYS A 599 43.87 7.36 -6.79
C LYS A 599 43.92 8.55 -5.82
N THR A 600 42.88 8.72 -4.99
CA THR A 600 42.75 9.87 -4.08
C THR A 600 43.27 9.56 -2.68
N VAL A 601 43.03 8.33 -2.20
CA VAL A 601 43.37 7.87 -0.85
C VAL A 601 43.88 6.43 -0.90
N HIS A 602 44.71 6.06 0.08
CA HIS A 602 45.09 4.66 0.23
C HIS A 602 43.91 3.87 0.77
N ILE A 603 43.39 2.94 -0.05
CA ILE A 603 42.35 1.98 0.34
C ILE A 603 43.03 0.63 0.53
N MET A 604 42.87 0.05 1.71
CA MET A 604 43.53 -1.22 2.03
C MET A 604 42.99 -2.39 1.18
N HIS A 605 41.67 -2.53 1.14
CA HIS A 605 40.98 -3.51 0.30
C HIS A 605 39.80 -2.84 -0.42
N GLY A 606 39.73 -3.00 -1.74
CA GLY A 606 38.66 -2.48 -2.58
C GLY A 606 37.87 -3.60 -3.25
N LYS A 607 36.54 -3.54 -3.25
CA LYS A 607 35.68 -4.49 -3.96
C LYS A 607 34.61 -3.79 -4.79
N VAL A 608 34.44 -4.19 -6.05
CA VAL A 608 33.33 -3.74 -6.89
C VAL A 608 32.13 -4.67 -6.68
N ILE A 609 30.97 -4.11 -6.35
CA ILE A 609 29.71 -4.82 -6.16
C ILE A 609 28.60 -4.04 -6.87
N PRO A 610 28.31 -4.36 -8.15
CA PRO A 610 27.27 -3.69 -8.92
C PRO A 610 25.88 -3.96 -8.32
N ASN A 611 24.90 -3.13 -8.67
CA ASN A 611 23.52 -3.40 -8.28
C ASN A 611 23.01 -4.67 -8.97
N ALA A 612 22.24 -5.47 -8.23
CA ALA A 612 21.47 -6.56 -8.80
C ALA A 612 20.08 -6.11 -9.25
N PHE A 613 19.59 -6.77 -10.30
CA PHE A 613 18.22 -6.70 -10.77
C PHE A 613 17.32 -7.61 -9.90
N ASP A 614 16.24 -7.07 -9.33
CA ASP A 614 15.30 -7.83 -8.50
C ASP A 614 14.21 -8.48 -9.36
N SER A 615 14.29 -9.80 -9.56
CA SER A 615 13.33 -10.54 -10.39
C SER A 615 11.92 -10.60 -9.82
N SER A 616 11.70 -10.26 -8.55
CA SER A 616 10.34 -10.14 -8.01
C SER A 616 9.54 -9.07 -8.76
N LEU A 617 10.19 -8.09 -9.39
CA LEU A 617 9.56 -7.15 -10.32
C LEU A 617 8.87 -7.87 -11.49
N PHE A 618 9.37 -9.04 -11.93
CA PHE A 618 8.79 -9.83 -13.04
C PHE A 618 7.82 -10.93 -12.60
N ASP A 619 7.74 -11.27 -11.32
CA ASP A 619 6.86 -12.35 -10.82
C ASP A 619 5.36 -11.97 -10.87
N HIS A 620 5.08 -10.69 -11.07
CA HIS A 620 3.76 -10.11 -11.30
C HIS A 620 3.24 -10.40 -12.73
N ARG A 621 2.94 -11.68 -13.03
CA ARG A 621 2.44 -12.14 -14.35
C ARG A 621 1.20 -11.37 -14.89
N PRO A 622 0.23 -10.91 -14.08
CA PRO A 622 -0.92 -10.16 -14.60
C PRO A 622 -0.55 -8.74 -15.09
N LEU A 623 0.32 -8.03 -14.35
CA LEU A 623 0.84 -6.71 -14.74
C LEU A 623 1.67 -6.75 -16.03
N LYS A 624 2.29 -7.91 -16.31
CA LYS A 624 3.12 -8.16 -17.50
C LYS A 624 2.35 -8.10 -18.82
N GLU A 625 1.05 -8.43 -18.82
CA GLU A 625 0.19 -8.48 -20.02
C GLU A 625 -0.87 -7.37 -20.03
N ILE A 626 -1.52 -7.08 -18.90
CA ILE A 626 -2.58 -6.06 -18.81
C ILE A 626 -1.99 -4.65 -18.87
N GLY A 627 -0.92 -4.38 -18.09
CA GLY A 627 -0.26 -3.08 -18.09
C GLY A 627 0.35 -2.73 -19.46
N SER A 628 0.97 -3.72 -20.13
CA SER A 628 1.50 -3.56 -21.49
C SER A 628 0.38 -3.28 -22.51
N GLN A 629 -0.78 -3.95 -22.41
CA GLN A 629 -1.93 -3.65 -23.28
C GLN A 629 -2.51 -2.25 -23.05
N GLN A 630 -2.62 -1.79 -21.80
CA GLN A 630 -3.11 -0.45 -21.48
C GLN A 630 -2.14 0.64 -21.91
N VAL A 631 -0.83 0.47 -21.67
CA VAL A 631 0.20 1.38 -22.17
C VAL A 631 0.18 1.40 -23.70
N ARG A 632 0.13 0.24 -24.36
CA ARG A 632 0.01 0.14 -25.81
C ARG A 632 -1.26 0.78 -26.34
N GLN A 633 -2.39 0.60 -25.68
CA GLN A 633 -3.64 1.25 -26.07
C GLN A 633 -3.56 2.76 -25.88
N PHE A 634 -2.95 3.24 -24.79
CA PHE A 634 -2.68 4.66 -24.58
C PHE A 634 -1.79 5.22 -25.70
N LEU A 635 -0.68 4.55 -26.01
CA LEU A 635 0.22 4.92 -27.09
C LEU A 635 -0.52 4.93 -28.45
N LYS A 636 -1.32 3.89 -28.75
CA LYS A 636 -2.15 3.79 -29.96
C LYS A 636 -3.22 4.88 -30.07
N VAL A 637 -3.94 5.19 -28.99
CA VAL A 637 -4.94 6.27 -28.94
C VAL A 637 -4.29 7.63 -29.19
N LYS A 638 -3.00 7.77 -28.84
CA LYS A 638 -2.19 8.95 -29.19
C LYS A 638 -1.52 8.87 -30.57
N GLY A 639 -1.80 7.82 -31.35
CA GLY A 639 -1.28 7.63 -32.71
C GLY A 639 0.17 7.13 -32.77
N ILE A 640 0.63 6.44 -31.73
CA ILE A 640 2.00 5.94 -31.56
C ILE A 640 2.03 4.43 -31.85
N ASP A 641 2.11 4.06 -33.13
CA ASP A 641 2.41 2.69 -33.61
C ASP A 641 3.84 2.64 -34.22
N ARG A 642 4.77 3.40 -33.64
CA ARG A 642 6.02 3.83 -34.29
C ARG A 642 7.22 3.60 -33.38
N LEU A 643 8.42 3.79 -33.92
CA LEU A 643 9.66 3.64 -33.16
C LEU A 643 9.64 4.46 -31.85
N VAL A 644 9.72 3.78 -30.71
CA VAL A 644 9.74 4.37 -29.38
C VAL A 644 11.16 4.35 -28.82
N VAL A 645 11.78 5.52 -28.74
CA VAL A 645 13.00 5.70 -27.93
C VAL A 645 12.55 6.10 -26.53
N GLY A 646 13.13 5.53 -25.48
CA GLY A 646 12.72 5.89 -24.13
C GLY A 646 13.81 5.83 -23.07
N THR A 647 13.49 6.40 -21.91
CA THR A 647 14.33 6.39 -20.71
C THR A 647 13.46 6.40 -19.46
N VAL A 648 13.95 5.78 -18.38
CA VAL A 648 13.34 5.83 -17.05
C VAL A 648 14.27 6.59 -16.11
N ALA A 649 13.92 7.83 -15.76
CA ALA A 649 14.69 8.66 -14.85
C ALA A 649 13.91 9.90 -14.42
N MET A 650 14.29 10.48 -13.26
CA MET A 650 13.97 11.87 -12.98
C MET A 650 14.69 12.80 -13.96
N ILE A 651 13.98 13.75 -14.54
CA ILE A 651 14.51 14.67 -15.54
C ILE A 651 15.42 15.70 -14.85
N ARG A 652 16.72 15.60 -15.14
CA ARG A 652 17.80 16.41 -14.54
C ARG A 652 18.98 16.56 -15.50
N HIS A 653 19.75 17.63 -15.36
CA HIS A 653 20.97 17.85 -16.15
C HIS A 653 21.94 16.65 -16.15
N LYS A 654 22.23 16.08 -14.96
CA LYS A 654 23.18 14.95 -14.84
C LYS A 654 22.79 13.69 -15.61
N LYS A 655 21.49 13.53 -15.91
CA LYS A 655 20.97 12.38 -16.67
C LYS A 655 21.15 12.52 -18.18
N GLY A 656 21.77 13.62 -18.62
CA GLY A 656 22.09 13.86 -20.03
C GLY A 656 20.87 14.06 -20.92
N HIS A 657 19.71 14.44 -20.35
CA HIS A 657 18.49 14.62 -21.14
C HIS A 657 18.60 15.75 -22.16
N ARG A 658 19.46 16.75 -21.90
CA ARG A 658 19.83 17.76 -22.90
C ARG A 658 20.36 17.10 -24.19
N VAL A 659 21.29 16.15 -24.01
CA VAL A 659 21.92 15.39 -25.11
C VAL A 659 20.90 14.49 -25.79
N LEU A 660 20.02 13.86 -25.01
CA LEU A 660 18.95 12.99 -25.52
C LEU A 660 17.98 13.77 -26.42
N PHE A 661 17.52 14.95 -26.00
CA PHE A 661 16.59 15.76 -26.78
C PHE A 661 17.22 16.24 -28.10
N GLU A 662 18.47 16.68 -28.05
CA GLU A 662 19.20 17.12 -29.26
C GLU A 662 19.44 15.96 -30.23
N ALA A 663 19.88 14.80 -29.72
CA ALA A 663 20.09 13.62 -30.56
C ALA A 663 18.79 13.06 -31.14
N PHE A 664 17.71 13.08 -30.35
CA PHE A 664 16.39 12.68 -30.80
C PHE A 664 15.85 13.62 -31.88
N ARG A 665 16.13 14.93 -31.80
CA ARG A 665 15.79 15.85 -32.89
C ARG A 665 16.47 15.46 -34.20
N VAL A 666 17.75 15.06 -34.17
CA VAL A 666 18.47 14.59 -35.36
C VAL A 666 17.86 13.27 -35.89
N LEU A 667 17.43 12.37 -35.01
CA LEU A 667 16.71 11.15 -35.40
C LEU A 667 15.44 11.46 -36.19
N LEU A 668 14.65 12.46 -35.74
CA LEU A 668 13.41 12.87 -36.40
C LEU A 668 13.60 13.36 -37.85
N ASP A 669 14.79 13.82 -38.24
CA ASP A 669 15.06 14.19 -39.64
C ASP A 669 15.05 12.97 -40.59
N LYS A 670 15.24 11.76 -40.04
CA LYS A 670 15.21 10.49 -40.80
C LYS A 670 13.99 9.63 -40.48
N PHE A 671 13.50 9.72 -39.25
CA PHE A 671 12.36 8.98 -38.71
C PHE A 671 11.36 9.96 -38.11
N SER A 672 10.68 10.72 -38.98
CA SER A 672 9.81 11.85 -38.60
C SER A 672 8.62 11.47 -37.70
N ASP A 673 8.39 10.19 -37.56
CA ASP A 673 7.26 9.59 -36.89
C ASP A 673 7.67 8.94 -35.54
N ALA A 674 8.97 8.76 -35.27
CA ALA A 674 9.49 8.27 -34.00
C ALA A 674 9.04 9.13 -32.80
N VAL A 675 8.94 8.52 -31.62
CA VAL A 675 8.57 9.21 -30.38
C VAL A 675 9.61 9.02 -29.29
N LEU A 676 9.68 9.99 -28.38
CA LEU A 676 10.51 9.95 -27.19
C LEU A 676 9.62 9.80 -25.95
N LEU A 677 9.79 8.69 -25.23
CA LEU A 677 9.05 8.37 -24.00
C LEU A 677 9.93 8.56 -22.76
N MET A 678 9.58 9.52 -21.92
CA MET A 678 10.23 9.81 -20.65
C MET A 678 9.37 9.29 -19.50
N VAL A 679 9.80 8.20 -18.89
CA VAL A 679 9.14 7.63 -17.71
C VAL A 679 9.75 8.27 -16.46
N GLY A 680 9.02 9.21 -15.86
CA GLY A 680 9.47 10.02 -14.73
C GLY A 680 9.00 11.47 -14.83
N ASP A 681 9.40 12.28 -13.85
CA ASP A 681 9.10 13.71 -13.78
C ASP A 681 10.38 14.54 -13.58
N TYR A 682 10.24 15.85 -13.71
CA TYR A 682 11.27 16.83 -13.39
C TYR A 682 11.65 16.77 -11.93
N HIS A 683 12.94 16.91 -11.66
CA HIS A 683 13.44 16.95 -10.28
C HIS A 683 13.04 18.20 -9.51
N SER A 684 13.08 19.33 -10.19
CA SER A 684 12.84 20.64 -9.62
C SER A 684 12.13 21.52 -10.64
N GLU A 685 11.53 22.60 -10.15
CA GLU A 685 10.93 23.61 -11.02
C GLU A 685 11.98 24.31 -11.90
N GLN A 686 13.23 24.44 -11.45
CA GLN A 686 14.30 24.96 -12.32
C GLN A 686 14.60 24.01 -13.48
N ASP A 687 14.70 22.70 -13.21
CA ASP A 687 14.87 21.70 -14.28
C ASP A 687 13.66 21.74 -15.22
N ARG A 688 12.43 21.82 -14.71
CA ARG A 688 11.20 21.96 -15.51
C ARG A 688 11.28 23.14 -16.47
N MET A 689 11.60 24.32 -15.98
CA MET A 689 11.71 25.53 -16.81
C MET A 689 12.78 25.39 -17.90
N ALA A 690 13.98 24.93 -17.52
CA ALA A 690 15.11 24.82 -18.44
C ALA A 690 14.85 23.80 -19.57
N PHE A 691 14.33 22.62 -19.24
CA PHE A 691 14.04 21.60 -20.24
C PHE A 691 12.81 21.93 -21.09
N THR A 692 11.79 22.57 -20.52
CA THR A 692 10.62 23.05 -21.28
C THR A 692 11.06 24.00 -22.39
N GLN A 693 11.89 24.99 -22.07
CA GLN A 693 12.44 25.90 -23.06
C GLN A 693 13.20 25.16 -24.16
N GLN A 694 14.08 24.22 -23.79
CA GLN A 694 14.84 23.44 -24.76
C GLN A 694 13.93 22.60 -25.69
N ILE A 695 12.87 22.00 -25.14
CA ILE A 695 11.92 21.18 -25.89
C ILE A 695 11.18 22.03 -26.92
N GLU A 696 10.78 23.25 -26.57
CA GLU A 696 10.16 24.22 -27.48
C GLU A 696 11.14 24.69 -28.58
N GLU A 697 12.39 25.00 -28.22
CA GLU A 697 13.42 25.41 -29.18
C GLU A 697 13.72 24.30 -30.21
N LEU A 698 13.66 23.04 -29.78
CA LEU A 698 13.86 21.88 -30.65
C LEU A 698 12.59 21.44 -31.40
N GLY A 699 11.42 21.98 -31.07
CA GLY A 699 10.15 21.60 -31.72
C GLY A 699 9.72 20.16 -31.44
N LEU A 700 9.96 19.65 -30.22
CA LEU A 700 9.71 18.24 -29.84
C LEU A 700 8.34 18.00 -29.20
N GLU A 701 7.49 19.01 -29.08
CA GLU A 701 6.29 18.98 -28.25
C GLU A 701 5.26 17.92 -28.67
N ASP A 702 5.21 17.61 -29.97
CA ASP A 702 4.33 16.60 -30.55
C ASP A 702 4.95 15.19 -30.62
N ARG A 703 6.18 15.03 -30.13
CA ARG A 703 6.96 13.78 -30.21
C ARG A 703 7.52 13.33 -28.87
N LEU A 704 7.48 14.18 -27.85
CA LEU A 704 7.94 13.89 -26.50
C LEU A 704 6.76 13.62 -25.56
N PHE A 705 6.81 12.50 -24.84
CA PHE A 705 5.80 12.07 -23.89
C PHE A 705 6.44 11.91 -22.52
N ILE A 706 6.02 12.71 -21.53
CA ILE A 706 6.48 12.63 -20.14
C ILE A 706 5.34 12.08 -19.29
N THR A 707 5.58 10.96 -18.60
CA THR A 707 4.54 10.26 -17.82
C THR A 707 4.28 10.91 -16.46
N GLY A 708 5.23 11.69 -15.93
CA GLY A 708 5.29 11.99 -14.50
C GLY A 708 5.79 10.77 -13.71
N GLU A 709 5.75 10.85 -12.38
CA GLU A 709 6.18 9.72 -11.54
C GLU A 709 5.26 8.51 -11.67
N VAL A 710 5.83 7.35 -11.99
CA VAL A 710 5.12 6.07 -12.11
C VAL A 710 5.51 5.15 -10.94
N PRO A 711 4.59 4.38 -10.34
CA PRO A 711 4.93 3.34 -9.38
C PRO A 711 5.97 2.37 -9.95
N HIS A 712 6.96 1.97 -9.16
CA HIS A 712 8.06 1.13 -9.65
C HIS A 712 7.57 -0.21 -10.23
N THR A 713 6.49 -0.78 -9.66
CA THR A 713 5.81 -1.98 -10.16
C THR A 713 5.27 -1.86 -11.59
N GLN A 714 5.01 -0.64 -12.06
CA GLN A 714 4.48 -0.38 -13.41
C GLN A 714 5.58 -0.01 -14.41
N VAL A 715 6.81 0.28 -13.98
CA VAL A 715 7.92 0.68 -14.86
C VAL A 715 8.20 -0.36 -15.94
N LEU A 716 8.09 -1.65 -15.62
CA LEU A 716 8.27 -2.73 -16.58
C LEU A 716 7.27 -2.69 -17.74
N ALA A 717 6.02 -2.27 -17.49
CA ALA A 717 5.01 -2.14 -18.54
C ALA A 717 5.40 -1.05 -19.54
N TRP A 718 6.01 0.04 -19.08
CA TRP A 718 6.51 1.10 -19.95
C TRP A 718 7.77 0.70 -20.72
N LEU A 719 8.72 0.03 -20.06
CA LEU A 719 9.95 -0.45 -20.71
C LEU A 719 9.62 -1.38 -21.89
N LYS A 720 8.65 -2.28 -21.73
CA LYS A 720 8.23 -3.20 -22.80
C LYS A 720 7.66 -2.56 -24.05
N GLU A 721 7.17 -1.32 -23.95
CA GLU A 721 6.66 -0.59 -25.10
C GLU A 721 7.72 0.32 -25.73
N MET A 722 8.97 0.25 -25.27
CA MET A 722 10.12 0.91 -25.91
C MET A 722 10.77 -0.02 -26.94
N ASP A 723 11.28 0.55 -28.03
CA ASP A 723 12.13 -0.16 -29.00
C ASP A 723 13.61 0.03 -28.69
N ILE A 724 13.99 1.20 -28.15
CA ILE A 724 15.37 1.57 -27.83
C ILE A 724 15.39 2.26 -26.47
N PHE A 725 16.22 1.79 -25.54
CA PHE A 725 16.44 2.45 -24.26
C PHE A 725 17.71 3.31 -24.31
N ALA A 726 17.57 4.62 -24.15
CA ALA A 726 18.70 5.57 -24.22
C ALA A 726 18.99 6.16 -22.84
N TYR A 727 20.21 5.97 -22.34
CA TYR A 727 20.64 6.40 -21.02
C TYR A 727 21.95 7.23 -21.07
N PRO A 728 21.93 8.44 -21.68
CA PRO A 728 23.13 9.25 -21.91
C PRO A 728 23.59 10.04 -20.67
N SER A 729 23.52 9.43 -19.47
CA SER A 729 23.91 10.09 -18.22
C SER A 729 25.37 10.56 -18.26
N LEU A 730 25.67 11.66 -17.58
CA LEU A 730 27.02 12.24 -17.55
C LEU A 730 27.93 11.57 -16.52
N TYR A 731 27.34 10.97 -15.49
CA TYR A 731 28.00 10.20 -14.45
C TYR A 731 26.92 9.36 -13.74
N GLU A 732 27.26 8.15 -13.30
CA GLU A 732 26.32 7.25 -12.65
C GLU A 732 26.97 6.23 -11.71
N GLY A 733 26.29 5.92 -10.60
CA GLY A 733 26.76 4.89 -9.68
C GLY A 733 26.64 3.50 -10.29
N SER A 734 25.42 3.00 -10.34
CA SER A 734 25.02 1.77 -11.03
C SER A 734 23.51 1.87 -11.26
N PRO A 735 23.05 2.29 -12.44
CA PRO A 735 21.67 2.71 -12.64
C PRO A 735 20.70 1.53 -12.72
N ASN A 736 19.81 1.40 -11.74
CA ASN A 736 18.77 0.35 -11.73
C ASN A 736 17.88 0.38 -12.99
N ALA A 737 17.56 1.57 -13.50
CA ALA A 737 16.75 1.72 -14.71
C ALA A 737 17.41 1.07 -15.95
N LEU A 738 18.74 1.13 -16.06
CA LEU A 738 19.47 0.47 -17.14
C LEU A 738 19.42 -1.05 -16.95
N LEU A 739 19.65 -1.54 -15.72
CA LEU A 739 19.52 -2.97 -15.40
C LEU A 739 18.12 -3.51 -15.73
N GLU A 740 17.08 -2.76 -15.37
CA GLU A 740 15.68 -3.12 -15.65
C GLU A 740 15.40 -3.17 -17.16
N ALA A 741 15.91 -2.20 -17.93
CA ALA A 741 15.80 -2.19 -19.39
C ALA A 741 16.52 -3.38 -20.04
N MET A 742 17.75 -3.67 -19.60
CA MET A 742 18.51 -4.85 -20.03
C MET A 742 17.79 -6.15 -19.69
N ALA A 743 17.23 -6.26 -18.48
CA ALA A 743 16.45 -7.42 -18.05
C ALA A 743 15.16 -7.61 -18.88
N CYS A 744 14.57 -6.52 -19.36
CA CYS A 744 13.44 -6.54 -20.30
C CYS A 744 13.83 -6.98 -21.72
N GLY A 745 15.12 -7.10 -22.01
CA GLY A 745 15.62 -7.45 -23.35
C GLY A 745 15.58 -6.29 -24.32
N LEU A 746 15.66 -5.05 -23.85
CA LEU A 746 15.76 -3.88 -24.72
C LEU A 746 17.20 -3.69 -25.21
N PRO A 747 17.42 -3.26 -26.46
CA PRO A 747 18.72 -2.72 -26.86
C PRO A 747 18.96 -1.42 -26.10
N VAL A 748 20.08 -1.36 -25.37
CA VAL A 748 20.44 -0.21 -24.53
C VAL A 748 21.58 0.60 -25.15
N VAL A 749 21.47 1.92 -25.08
CA VAL A 749 22.53 2.87 -25.44
C VAL A 749 22.91 3.68 -24.20
N GLY A 750 24.14 3.53 -23.73
CA GLY A 750 24.62 4.15 -22.49
C GLY A 750 25.84 5.05 -22.72
N SER A 751 26.01 6.06 -21.88
CA SER A 751 27.28 6.79 -21.85
C SER A 751 28.41 5.91 -21.30
N GLN A 752 29.61 6.04 -21.86
CA GLN A 752 30.84 5.41 -21.36
C GLN A 752 31.35 6.14 -20.10
N VAL A 753 30.58 6.02 -19.01
CA VAL A 753 30.89 6.59 -17.69
C VAL A 753 30.57 5.61 -16.58
N ASP A 754 31.44 5.59 -15.58
CA ASP A 754 31.21 4.95 -14.28
C ASP A 754 30.50 3.58 -14.38
N GLY A 755 29.42 3.37 -13.62
CA GLY A 755 28.72 2.08 -13.59
C GLY A 755 27.99 1.73 -14.88
N ILE A 756 27.82 2.65 -15.83
CA ILE A 756 27.25 2.29 -17.14
C ILE A 756 28.28 1.48 -17.94
N SER A 757 29.57 1.83 -17.85
CA SER A 757 30.65 1.10 -18.53
C SER A 757 30.91 -0.28 -17.92
N ASP A 758 30.54 -0.48 -16.65
CA ASP A 758 30.62 -1.78 -15.99
C ASP A 758 29.43 -2.70 -16.35
N LEU A 759 28.32 -2.11 -16.78
CA LEU A 759 27.10 -2.84 -17.11
C LEU A 759 26.96 -3.18 -18.59
N ILE A 760 27.61 -2.43 -19.48
CA ILE A 760 27.52 -2.64 -20.93
C ILE A 760 28.89 -3.04 -21.49
N THR A 761 28.91 -4.15 -22.21
CA THR A 761 29.97 -4.56 -23.13
C THR A 761 29.65 -4.02 -24.52
N ASP A 762 30.39 -3.00 -24.95
CA ASP A 762 30.12 -2.27 -26.19
C ASP A 762 30.05 -3.18 -27.43
N GLY A 763 28.92 -3.08 -28.15
CA GLY A 763 28.63 -3.87 -29.35
C GLY A 763 28.14 -5.30 -29.09
N GLU A 764 28.14 -5.78 -27.84
CA GLU A 764 27.72 -7.14 -27.49
C GLU A 764 26.34 -7.17 -26.81
N ASP A 765 26.18 -6.45 -25.70
CA ASP A 765 24.95 -6.41 -24.88
C ASP A 765 24.37 -4.98 -24.75
N GLY A 766 24.94 -4.04 -25.51
CA GLY A 766 24.50 -2.65 -25.62
C GLY A 766 25.51 -1.84 -26.41
N ILE A 767 25.27 -0.53 -26.55
CA ILE A 767 26.21 0.37 -27.23
C ILE A 767 26.65 1.46 -26.25
N LEU A 768 27.96 1.67 -26.16
CA LEU A 768 28.57 2.75 -25.38
C LEU A 768 28.88 3.95 -26.26
N ILE A 769 28.52 5.14 -25.78
CA ILE A 769 28.83 6.42 -26.44
C ILE A 769 29.63 7.33 -25.52
N SER A 770 30.42 8.24 -26.09
CA SER A 770 31.08 9.27 -25.28
C SER A 770 30.05 10.18 -24.59
N ALA A 771 30.18 10.37 -23.27
CA ALA A 771 29.26 11.21 -22.52
C ALA A 771 29.20 12.64 -23.06
N GLY A 772 28.00 13.20 -23.14
CA GLY A 772 27.78 14.55 -23.67
C GLY A 772 27.79 14.66 -25.20
N CYS A 773 28.09 13.58 -25.94
CA CYS A 773 28.21 13.62 -27.39
C CYS A 773 26.87 13.39 -28.10
N VAL A 774 26.26 14.48 -28.57
CA VAL A 774 24.98 14.46 -29.31
C VAL A 774 25.11 13.65 -30.60
N ASP A 775 26.17 13.88 -31.38
CA ASP A 775 26.35 13.25 -32.68
C ASP A 775 26.44 11.72 -32.56
N LYS A 776 27.21 11.23 -31.59
CA LYS A 776 27.35 9.78 -31.35
C LYS A 776 26.06 9.14 -30.88
N LEU A 777 25.29 9.83 -30.01
CA LEU A 777 23.98 9.35 -29.62
C LEU A 777 23.03 9.30 -30.83
N ALA A 778 22.99 10.36 -31.64
CA ALA A 778 22.14 10.42 -32.82
C ALA A 778 22.48 9.36 -33.87
N GLU A 779 23.76 9.18 -34.18
CA GLU A 779 24.26 8.12 -35.07
C GLU A 779 23.81 6.73 -34.60
N THR A 780 23.93 6.47 -33.29
CA THR A 780 23.55 5.20 -32.68
C THR A 780 22.03 4.99 -32.71
N LEU A 781 21.24 6.01 -32.36
CA LEU A 781 19.78 5.94 -32.45
C LEU A 781 19.32 5.67 -33.88
N ILE A 782 19.96 6.31 -34.88
CA ILE A 782 19.66 6.10 -36.30
C ILE A 782 20.05 4.69 -36.75
N LEU A 783 21.19 4.17 -36.29
CA LEU A 783 21.63 2.80 -36.57
C LEU A 783 20.59 1.80 -36.04
N LEU A 784 20.28 1.90 -34.75
CA LEU A 784 19.33 1.01 -34.10
C LEU A 784 17.93 1.14 -34.70
N ALA A 785 17.48 2.35 -35.06
CA ALA A 785 16.19 2.57 -35.72
C ALA A 785 16.04 1.78 -37.04
N LYS A 786 17.12 1.65 -37.81
CA LYS A 786 17.13 0.96 -39.12
C LYS A 786 17.17 -0.56 -39.02
N ASP A 787 17.72 -1.10 -37.94
CA ASP A 787 18.08 -2.51 -37.87
C ASP A 787 17.41 -3.21 -36.67
N GLN A 788 16.24 -3.80 -36.90
CA GLN A 788 15.54 -4.62 -35.90
C GLN A 788 16.36 -5.84 -35.48
N GLY A 789 17.12 -6.45 -36.41
CA GLY A 789 17.92 -7.64 -36.09
C GLY A 789 19.02 -7.33 -35.08
N LEU A 790 19.69 -6.18 -35.25
CA LEU A 790 20.65 -5.68 -34.28
C LEU A 790 19.99 -5.36 -32.93
N ARG A 791 18.79 -4.76 -32.93
CA ARG A 791 18.02 -4.51 -31.69
C ARG A 791 17.74 -5.80 -30.92
N ASP A 792 17.24 -6.82 -31.62
CA ASP A 792 16.90 -8.12 -31.03
C ASP A 792 18.16 -8.84 -30.50
N GLN A 793 19.26 -8.77 -31.25
CA GLN A 793 20.54 -9.35 -30.84
C GLN A 793 21.07 -8.70 -29.55
N LEU A 794 21.19 -7.37 -29.52
CA LEU A 794 21.69 -6.64 -28.35
C LEU A 794 20.77 -6.83 -27.14
N GLY A 795 19.46 -6.74 -27.34
CA GLY A 795 18.47 -6.94 -26.29
C GLY A 795 18.51 -8.33 -25.68
N SER A 796 18.59 -9.38 -26.51
CA SER A 796 18.71 -10.76 -26.03
C SER A 796 20.02 -10.99 -25.26
N ALA A 797 21.14 -10.42 -25.71
CA ALA A 797 22.42 -10.51 -25.02
C ALA A 797 22.39 -9.79 -23.67
N ALA A 798 21.79 -8.59 -23.61
CA ALA A 798 21.58 -7.83 -22.39
C ALA A 798 20.78 -8.61 -21.34
N GLN A 799 19.66 -9.20 -21.76
CA GLN A 799 18.81 -10.00 -20.88
C GLN A 799 19.54 -11.23 -20.34
N GLN A 800 20.30 -11.93 -21.20
CA GLN A 800 21.08 -13.07 -20.79
C GLN A 800 22.16 -12.68 -19.77
N MET A 801 22.88 -11.59 -20.00
CA MET A 801 23.93 -11.10 -19.08
C MET A 801 23.36 -10.79 -17.71
N VAL A 802 22.24 -10.04 -17.64
CA VAL A 802 21.58 -9.74 -16.36
C VAL A 802 21.15 -11.00 -15.63
N GLY A 803 20.50 -11.94 -16.32
CA GLY A 803 20.03 -13.20 -15.74
C GLY A 803 21.16 -14.11 -15.24
N GLN A 804 22.36 -14.00 -15.81
CA GLN A 804 23.52 -14.82 -15.43
C GLN A 804 24.40 -14.19 -14.35
N GLN A 805 24.53 -12.86 -14.31
CA GLN A 805 25.57 -12.21 -13.51
C GLN A 805 25.01 -11.22 -12.48
N LEU A 806 23.86 -10.59 -12.75
CA LEU A 806 23.35 -9.46 -11.98
C LEU A 806 22.06 -9.79 -11.23
N MET A 807 21.93 -11.04 -10.79
CA MET A 807 20.81 -11.53 -9.99
C MET A 807 21.07 -11.35 -8.48
N PRO A 808 20.02 -11.22 -7.64
CA PRO A 808 20.16 -10.94 -6.21
C PRO A 808 20.99 -11.97 -5.46
N VAL A 809 20.93 -13.24 -5.89
CA VAL A 809 21.73 -14.35 -5.34
C VAL A 809 23.24 -14.13 -5.52
N HIS A 810 23.66 -13.59 -6.67
CA HIS A 810 25.08 -13.31 -6.92
C HIS A 810 25.55 -12.12 -6.10
N GLU A 811 24.75 -11.06 -6.01
CA GLU A 811 25.03 -9.91 -5.15
C GLU A 811 25.18 -10.34 -3.69
N ALA A 812 24.26 -11.17 -3.17
CA ALA A 812 24.32 -11.69 -1.80
C ALA A 812 25.63 -12.44 -1.53
N LYS A 813 26.01 -13.37 -2.41
CA LYS A 813 27.25 -14.14 -2.30
C LYS A 813 28.49 -13.23 -2.24
N ILE A 814 28.56 -12.24 -3.13
CA ILE A 814 29.67 -11.28 -3.16
C ILE A 814 29.73 -10.49 -1.86
N TRP A 815 28.59 -10.08 -1.29
CA TRP A 815 28.55 -9.42 0.00
C TRP A 815 29.04 -10.30 1.15
N VAL A 816 28.61 -11.57 1.22
CA VAL A 816 29.08 -12.51 2.26
C VAL A 816 30.61 -12.66 2.20
N ASP A 817 31.16 -12.87 1.01
CA ASP A 817 32.61 -12.97 0.80
C ASP A 817 33.33 -11.68 1.21
N THR A 818 32.71 -10.53 0.95
CA THR A 818 33.23 -9.20 1.29
C THR A 818 33.31 -9.00 2.80
N TYR A 819 32.26 -9.37 3.55
CA TYR A 819 32.28 -9.26 5.00
C TYR A 819 33.29 -10.22 5.64
N ASN A 820 33.39 -11.46 5.15
CA ASN A 820 34.43 -12.39 5.59
C ASN A 820 35.84 -11.84 5.36
N LEU A 821 36.09 -11.18 4.22
CA LEU A 821 37.35 -10.53 3.93
C LEU A 821 37.64 -9.35 4.88
N ALA A 822 36.62 -8.52 5.17
CA ALA A 822 36.76 -7.41 6.11
C ALA A 822 37.14 -7.91 7.52
N ILE A 823 36.46 -8.95 8.01
CA ILE A 823 36.78 -9.59 9.30
C ILE A 823 38.21 -10.14 9.31
N ALA A 824 38.61 -10.88 8.26
CA ALA A 824 39.95 -11.46 8.18
C ALA A 824 41.06 -10.40 8.07
N SER A 825 40.79 -9.29 7.36
CA SER A 825 41.68 -8.14 7.27
C SER A 825 41.89 -7.50 8.65
N TYR A 826 40.78 -7.24 9.37
CA TYR A 826 40.79 -6.62 10.69
C TYR A 826 41.58 -7.46 11.70
N GLN A 827 41.30 -8.77 11.77
CA GLN A 827 41.99 -9.68 12.68
C GLN A 827 43.51 -9.72 12.45
N LYS A 828 43.96 -9.66 11.18
CA LYS A 828 45.40 -9.59 10.85
C LYS A 828 46.03 -8.28 11.30
N GLN A 829 45.32 -7.17 11.26
CA GLN A 829 45.81 -5.87 11.73
C GLN A 829 45.92 -5.85 13.26
N VAL A 830 44.88 -6.31 13.97
CA VAL A 830 44.86 -6.40 15.44
C VAL A 830 45.93 -7.37 15.95
N GLY A 831 46.11 -8.53 15.30
CA GLY A 831 47.17 -9.50 15.63
C GLY A 831 48.58 -8.93 15.46
N LYS A 832 48.82 -8.16 14.39
CA LYS A 832 50.09 -7.45 14.18
C LYS A 832 50.34 -6.34 15.21
N ALA A 833 49.29 -5.66 15.68
CA ALA A 833 49.40 -4.60 16.69
C ALA A 833 49.64 -5.14 18.12
N THR A 834 49.17 -6.35 18.41
CA THR A 834 49.28 -7.00 19.74
C THR A 834 50.48 -7.94 19.88
N GLY A 835 51.25 -8.18 18.80
CA GLY A 835 52.50 -8.95 18.83
C GLY A 835 52.34 -10.47 18.97
N VAL A 836 51.13 -11.00 18.79
CA VAL A 836 50.85 -12.44 18.80
C VAL A 836 50.85 -12.94 17.35
N VAL A 837 51.97 -13.54 16.93
CA VAL A 837 52.13 -14.23 15.63
C VAL A 837 51.68 -15.67 15.74
#